data_AF-A0A0L8VAU5-F1
#
_entry.id   AF-A0A0L8VAU5-F1
#
_cell.length_a   1.000
_cell.length_b   1.000
_cell.length_c   1.000
_cell.angle_alpha   90.00
_cell.angle_beta   90.00
_cell.angle_gamma   90.00
#
_symmetry.space_group_name_H-M   'P 1'
#
loop_
_entity.id
_entity.type
_entity.pdbx_description
1 polymer ?
#
loop_
_entity_poly.entity_id
_entity_poly.type
_entity_poly.pdbx_seq_one_letter_code
_entity_poly.pdbx_strand_id
1 'polypeptide(L)'
;MNCQFWKQITLSSLVLLGLNLAGALAQKVTDSTTPLHLLQPEYDTPYGKPDVKAIEEVLERVHDYLESTTPMKLIDRASGAELDDFNEIDENTIFKPGDYRLISYEWGVTYAGMLLAAESTGDKRYADYTHNRLRFLESIRPHFLELEKEQAGVKHAMYSVIHPHALDDAGAMCAAMIKAKRAGLDADLDPMISNFIDYISNKQFRFDDGTMARNRPQPNSLWLDDLFMSVPALAQMGKYTGENNYYDDAVKQVLQFSKRMFNYEKGLYMHGWIMGMEEHPEFYWGRANGWAVMTMVELLEVLPADYPGRDQVLDLLQRHLRGLANYQSGQGFWHQLLDRNDSYLETSATAIYTYAMARAINRGYVDGKVYGPVACLAWNAVATKVNEKGQVEGTCVGTGMGFDPAFYYYRPVNVYAAHSYGPVLLAGAEMIELVKSNEIRINDSSLQFYDHQNEETTGWKFDLGSGTLKEGFIQVDEHSLYSAERGFGFVTEKRLKSVKSDGEDELNSDFITSDRPFYFAVDVPEGRYKITLTLGDPSGESATTVKAESRRLMLENIRTRKGEVVTKTVVVDVRTPRINATEEIRRKSREMTYLNWDDKLTLEFNGPKPCVSSIEIEPANDLPVIFLAGNSTVVDQEHEPWASWGQMFPRFLKPEIVVANYAESGETLKAFQREKRLQKILSVMKPGDYLFMEFAHNDQKPGGNHVEPFTTYQDELRNFISEARKRGAHPVLVTSTNRRKFDEQGKIVNTLDDYPEAMRQLAKADNLPLIDLNAMSKQLYEALGVEDSKKAFVHYPANTYPGQDKALADNTHFSTYGAYELAKCVVQGIQDNKMALADYVVSDFDGFDPSIPDDWKSFFWPESPSAEVAKPDGN
;
A
#
# COMPACT_ATOMS: atom_id res chain seq x y z
N MET A 1 -21.29 8.61 61.49
CA MET A 1 -21.79 7.39 62.16
C MET A 1 -21.72 6.24 61.17
N ASN A 2 -20.95 5.20 61.54
CA ASN A 2 -21.01 3.79 61.13
C ASN A 2 -20.91 3.44 59.62
N CYS A 3 -19.77 2.91 59.18
CA CYS A 3 -19.38 1.47 59.12
C CYS A 3 -19.74 0.85 57.76
N GLN A 4 -18.75 0.46 56.95
CA GLN A 4 -18.30 -0.94 56.75
C GLN A 4 -19.34 -1.83 56.03
N PHE A 5 -19.05 -2.76 55.11
CA PHE A 5 -17.89 -3.22 54.33
C PHE A 5 -18.49 -4.32 53.41
N TRP A 6 -18.11 -4.35 52.12
CA TRP A 6 -17.82 -5.53 51.28
C TRP A 6 -18.86 -6.65 50.92
N LYS A 7 -18.76 -7.05 49.62
CA LYS A 7 -18.91 -8.41 49.02
C LYS A 7 -20.35 -8.94 48.87
N GLN A 8 -20.75 -9.67 47.82
CA GLN A 8 -20.06 -10.58 46.91
C GLN A 8 -21.05 -11.05 45.80
N ILE A 9 -20.53 -11.31 44.59
CA ILE A 9 -20.73 -12.54 43.76
C ILE A 9 -22.09 -12.90 43.11
N THR A 10 -22.00 -13.09 41.78
CA THR A 10 -22.71 -13.98 40.82
C THR A 10 -24.24 -13.98 40.69
N LEU A 11 -24.69 -13.70 39.46
CA LEU A 11 -25.72 -14.47 38.72
C LEU A 11 -25.20 -14.50 37.25
N SER A 12 -24.64 -15.58 36.71
CA SER A 12 -25.22 -16.90 36.40
C SER A 12 -26.49 -16.83 35.53
N SER A 13 -26.29 -17.12 34.25
CA SER A 13 -27.12 -18.06 33.46
C SER A 13 -28.60 -17.70 33.23
N LEU A 14 -28.87 -17.03 32.12
CA LEU A 14 -30.06 -17.27 31.28
C LEU A 14 -29.50 -17.62 29.90
N VAL A 15 -29.72 -18.80 29.31
CA VAL A 15 -31.02 -19.36 28.94
C VAL A 15 -30.88 -20.88 28.84
N LEU A 16 -31.68 -21.62 29.61
CA LEU A 16 -32.10 -22.97 29.24
C LEU A 16 -33.38 -23.31 30.00
N LEU A 17 -34.53 -23.14 29.34
CA LEU A 17 -35.72 -23.95 29.54
C LEU A 17 -36.74 -23.64 28.45
N GLY A 18 -36.61 -24.40 27.37
CA GLY A 18 -37.58 -24.51 26.28
C GLY A 18 -37.56 -25.94 25.75
N LEU A 19 -37.73 -26.93 26.64
CA LEU A 19 -38.03 -28.30 26.24
C LEU A 19 -39.50 -28.35 25.80
N ASN A 20 -39.73 -28.31 24.49
CA ASN A 20 -40.89 -28.94 23.88
C ASN A 20 -40.41 -30.18 23.13
N LEU A 21 -40.87 -31.34 23.61
CA LEU A 21 -40.65 -32.66 23.07
C LEU A 21 -41.22 -32.77 21.64
N ALA A 22 -40.32 -32.79 20.66
CA ALA A 22 -40.50 -33.54 19.42
C ALA A 22 -39.19 -34.29 19.18
N GLY A 23 -39.26 -35.62 19.21
CA GLY A 23 -38.12 -36.48 18.95
C GLY A 23 -37.65 -36.36 17.51
N ALA A 24 -36.75 -35.42 17.24
CA ALA A 24 -35.83 -35.52 16.13
C ALA A 24 -34.63 -36.33 16.62
N LEU A 25 -34.48 -37.57 16.13
CA LEU A 25 -33.20 -38.26 16.19
C LEU A 25 -32.16 -37.29 15.61
N ALA A 26 -31.22 -36.80 16.44
CA ALA A 26 -30.07 -36.07 15.94
C ALA A 26 -29.45 -36.94 14.85
N GLN A 27 -29.48 -36.46 13.61
CA GLN A 27 -29.00 -37.20 12.47
C GLN A 27 -27.55 -37.59 12.77
N LYS A 28 -27.26 -38.90 12.75
CA LYS A 28 -25.95 -39.41 13.12
C LYS A 28 -24.91 -38.79 12.20
N VAL A 29 -24.00 -37.99 12.75
CA VAL A 29 -22.87 -37.40 12.01
C VAL A 29 -21.96 -38.55 11.60
N THR A 30 -21.82 -38.75 10.29
CA THR A 30 -21.01 -39.81 9.68
C THR A 30 -20.34 -39.27 8.44
N ASP A 31 -19.29 -39.96 7.98
CA ASP A 31 -18.58 -39.64 6.73
C ASP A 31 -19.54 -39.48 5.52
N SER A 32 -20.59 -40.30 5.45
CA SER A 32 -21.55 -40.28 4.33
C SER A 32 -22.62 -39.18 4.42
N THR A 33 -22.75 -38.52 5.56
CA THR A 33 -23.86 -37.58 5.81
C THR A 33 -23.40 -36.17 6.18
N THR A 34 -22.10 -35.98 6.39
CA THR A 34 -21.53 -34.72 6.87
C THR A 34 -20.12 -34.56 6.34
N PRO A 35 -19.74 -33.38 5.80
CA PRO A 35 -18.36 -33.09 5.46
C PRO A 35 -17.54 -32.97 6.76
N LEU A 36 -17.02 -34.09 7.26
CA LEU A 36 -16.31 -34.14 8.54
C LEU A 36 -15.08 -33.21 8.59
N HIS A 37 -14.49 -32.91 7.43
CA HIS A 37 -13.37 -31.98 7.28
C HIS A 37 -13.74 -30.49 7.50
N LEU A 38 -15.03 -30.15 7.53
CA LEU A 38 -15.55 -28.81 7.83
C LEU A 38 -16.08 -28.67 9.27
N LEU A 39 -15.90 -29.70 10.11
CA LEU A 39 -16.27 -29.58 11.52
C LEU A 39 -15.41 -28.49 12.18
N GLN A 40 -16.06 -27.59 12.90
CA GLN A 40 -15.39 -26.50 13.60
C GLN A 40 -14.43 -27.06 14.66
N PRO A 41 -13.12 -26.78 14.58
CA PRO A 41 -12.19 -27.21 15.61
C PRO A 41 -12.39 -26.43 16.91
N GLU A 42 -12.13 -27.10 18.04
CA GLU A 42 -12.14 -26.49 19.37
C GLU A 42 -10.78 -25.86 19.65
N TYR A 43 -10.60 -24.60 19.24
CA TYR A 43 -9.35 -23.88 19.44
C TYR A 43 -9.26 -23.23 20.83
N ASP A 44 -8.13 -23.43 21.52
CA ASP A 44 -7.81 -22.73 22.78
C ASP A 44 -7.49 -21.23 22.55
N THR A 45 -6.98 -20.90 21.37
CA THR A 45 -6.64 -19.54 20.94
C THR A 45 -7.45 -19.20 19.69
N PRO A 46 -8.01 -17.98 19.56
CA PRO A 46 -8.76 -17.60 18.38
C PRO A 46 -7.97 -17.87 17.08
N TYR A 47 -8.59 -18.59 16.15
CA TYR A 47 -7.98 -18.92 14.86
C TYR A 47 -8.69 -18.16 13.73
N GLY A 48 -7.91 -17.57 12.83
CA GLY A 48 -8.42 -16.87 11.65
C GLY A 48 -7.79 -15.50 11.44
N LYS A 49 -8.31 -14.78 10.43
CA LYS A 49 -7.85 -13.44 10.06
C LYS A 49 -8.10 -12.47 11.23
N PRO A 50 -7.07 -11.79 11.75
CA PRO A 50 -7.26 -10.73 12.72
C PRO A 50 -8.13 -9.60 12.14
N ASP A 51 -9.03 -9.07 12.95
CA ASP A 51 -9.83 -7.89 12.59
C ASP A 51 -9.08 -6.60 12.97
N VAL A 52 -8.99 -5.64 12.04
CA VAL A 52 -8.25 -4.38 12.24
C VAL A 52 -8.81 -3.59 13.42
N LYS A 53 -10.13 -3.50 13.53
CA LYS A 53 -10.77 -2.74 14.61
C LYS A 53 -10.54 -3.42 15.96
N ALA A 54 -10.60 -4.75 16.02
CA ALA A 54 -10.25 -5.49 17.23
C ALA A 54 -8.77 -5.28 17.63
N ILE A 55 -7.86 -5.13 16.67
CA ILE A 55 -6.46 -4.75 16.95
C ILE A 55 -6.41 -3.36 17.59
N GLU A 56 -7.07 -2.38 16.97
CA GLU A 56 -7.12 -1.00 17.48
C GLU A 56 -7.70 -0.92 18.90
N GLU A 57 -8.75 -1.69 19.21
CA GLU A 57 -9.33 -1.78 20.55
C GLU A 57 -8.37 -2.37 21.59
N VAL A 58 -7.51 -3.32 21.19
CA VAL A 58 -6.44 -3.85 22.06
C VAL A 58 -5.40 -2.76 22.34
N LEU A 59 -4.96 -2.05 21.30
CA LEU A 59 -3.98 -0.96 21.43
C LEU A 59 -4.51 0.18 22.30
N GLU A 60 -5.79 0.54 22.16
CA GLU A 60 -6.45 1.58 22.95
C GLU A 60 -6.47 1.20 24.44
N ARG A 61 -6.86 -0.04 24.78
CA ARG A 61 -6.82 -0.50 26.19
C ARG A 61 -5.42 -0.42 26.78
N VAL A 62 -4.41 -0.85 26.02
CA VAL A 62 -3.01 -0.76 26.47
C VAL A 62 -2.61 0.69 26.67
N HIS A 63 -2.93 1.57 25.72
CA HIS A 63 -2.64 3.00 25.82
C HIS A 63 -3.27 3.62 27.07
N ASP A 64 -4.57 3.44 27.27
CA ASP A 64 -5.30 4.07 28.37
C ASP A 64 -4.80 3.61 29.74
N TYR A 65 -4.44 2.31 29.85
CA TYR A 65 -3.77 1.79 31.02
C TYR A 65 -2.43 2.47 31.28
N LEU A 66 -1.58 2.57 30.27
CA LEU A 66 -0.25 3.16 30.41
C LEU A 66 -0.33 4.66 30.71
N GLU A 67 -1.22 5.40 30.05
CA GLU A 67 -1.47 6.83 30.31
C GLU A 67 -1.83 7.05 31.80
N SER A 68 -2.70 6.21 32.37
CA SER A 68 -3.11 6.33 33.77
C SER A 68 -2.06 5.86 34.80
N THR A 69 -1.07 5.07 34.40
CA THR A 69 -0.13 4.40 35.31
C THR A 69 1.32 4.86 35.17
N THR A 70 1.59 5.82 34.29
CA THR A 70 2.94 6.40 34.10
C THR A 70 2.94 7.92 34.27
N PRO A 71 2.83 8.40 35.53
CA PRO A 71 2.70 9.82 35.81
C PRO A 71 3.99 10.58 35.45
N MET A 72 3.83 11.66 34.68
CA MET A 72 4.91 12.61 34.35
C MET A 72 5.02 13.68 35.44
N LYS A 73 5.33 13.28 36.67
CA LYS A 73 5.43 14.18 37.82
C LYS A 73 6.64 13.87 38.69
N LEU A 74 7.16 14.89 39.35
CA LEU A 74 8.15 14.75 40.43
C LEU A 74 7.45 14.89 41.79
N ILE A 75 7.95 14.16 42.78
CA ILE A 75 7.53 14.29 44.17
C ILE A 75 8.75 14.33 45.09
N ASP A 76 8.58 14.91 46.27
CA ASP A 76 9.49 14.67 47.38
C ASP A 76 9.29 13.25 47.94
N ARG A 77 10.39 12.49 48.06
CA ARG A 77 10.36 11.09 48.50
C ARG A 77 9.78 10.93 49.91
N ALA A 78 10.01 11.89 50.81
CA ALA A 78 9.64 11.76 52.22
C ALA A 78 8.17 12.12 52.48
N SER A 79 7.73 13.26 51.95
CA SER A 79 6.38 13.81 52.16
C SER A 79 5.36 13.33 51.13
N GLY A 80 5.81 12.93 49.94
CA GLY A 80 4.95 12.62 48.81
C GLY A 80 4.29 13.85 48.17
N ALA A 81 4.71 15.06 48.55
CA ALA A 81 4.22 16.29 47.93
C ALA A 81 4.68 16.38 46.47
N GLU A 82 3.79 16.80 45.58
CA GLU A 82 4.12 17.06 44.17
C GLU A 82 4.99 18.31 44.06
N LEU A 83 5.99 18.24 43.18
CA LEU A 83 6.92 19.32 42.91
C LEU A 83 6.54 20.01 41.60
N ASP A 84 5.98 21.22 41.69
CA ASP A 84 5.56 22.02 40.55
C ASP A 84 6.64 23.03 40.10
N ASP A 85 7.54 23.46 41.00
CA ASP A 85 8.70 24.30 40.67
C ASP A 85 9.98 23.46 40.61
N PHE A 86 10.53 23.27 39.42
CA PHE A 86 11.74 22.46 39.22
C PHE A 86 13.02 23.12 39.77
N ASN A 87 12.98 24.40 40.17
CA ASN A 87 14.11 25.00 40.90
C ASN A 87 14.25 24.47 42.33
N GLU A 88 13.23 23.80 42.86
CA GLU A 88 13.25 23.17 44.18
C GLU A 88 13.72 21.70 44.15
N ILE A 89 14.23 21.23 43.00
CA ILE A 89 14.77 19.86 42.86
C ILE A 89 15.99 19.67 43.78
N ASP A 90 15.95 18.60 44.57
CA ASP A 90 16.98 18.20 45.53
C ASP A 90 17.28 16.68 45.48
N GLU A 91 18.12 16.18 46.38
CA GLU A 91 18.45 14.75 46.47
C GLU A 91 17.27 13.83 46.86
N ASN A 92 16.19 14.39 47.41
CA ASN A 92 14.99 13.66 47.80
C ASN A 92 13.95 13.61 46.68
N THR A 93 14.13 14.40 45.63
CA THR A 93 13.21 14.46 44.50
C THR A 93 13.27 13.17 43.67
N ILE A 94 12.11 12.53 43.48
CA ILE A 94 11.94 11.31 42.69
C ILE A 94 10.80 11.46 41.67
N PHE A 95 10.80 10.62 40.63
CA PHE A 95 9.61 10.43 39.82
C PHE A 95 8.47 9.91 40.71
N LYS A 96 7.26 10.46 40.53
CA LYS A 96 6.06 9.94 41.17
C LYS A 96 5.93 8.45 40.81
N PRO A 97 5.90 7.54 41.80
CA PRO A 97 5.79 6.12 41.50
C PRO A 97 4.49 5.81 40.75
N GLY A 98 4.63 5.26 39.55
CA GLY A 98 3.57 4.58 38.81
C GLY A 98 3.81 3.07 38.79
N ASP A 99 3.06 2.36 37.95
CA ASP A 99 3.29 0.93 37.74
C ASP A 99 4.61 0.69 36.97
N TYR A 100 5.07 1.69 36.19
CA TYR A 100 6.25 1.59 35.34
C TYR A 100 7.15 2.83 35.39
N ARG A 101 8.43 2.63 35.04
CA ARG A 101 9.46 3.68 35.00
C ARG A 101 9.47 4.35 33.63
N LEU A 102 9.62 5.67 33.60
CA LEU A 102 9.64 6.46 32.36
C LEU A 102 10.95 6.39 31.56
N ILE A 103 12.03 5.93 32.22
CA ILE A 103 13.42 6.02 31.72
C ILE A 103 14.12 4.67 31.65
N SER A 104 13.37 3.56 31.61
CA SER A 104 13.95 2.23 31.45
C SER A 104 13.98 1.80 29.99
N TYR A 105 14.81 0.81 29.64
CA TYR A 105 14.86 0.33 28.25
C TYR A 105 13.50 -0.18 27.77
N GLU A 106 12.72 -0.84 28.64
CA GLU A 106 11.37 -1.32 28.30
C GLU A 106 10.48 -0.15 27.87
N TRP A 107 10.63 1.01 28.52
CA TRP A 107 9.90 2.22 28.15
C TRP A 107 10.41 2.87 26.87
N GLY A 108 11.71 2.74 26.55
CA GLY A 108 12.24 3.04 25.23
C GLY A 108 11.50 2.27 24.12
N VAL A 109 11.25 0.97 24.33
CA VAL A 109 10.45 0.15 23.40
C VAL A 109 8.99 0.62 23.36
N THR A 110 8.39 0.96 24.51
CA THR A 110 7.03 1.53 24.58
C THR A 110 6.92 2.81 23.78
N TYR A 111 7.86 3.75 23.91
CA TYR A 111 7.85 4.99 23.14
C TYR A 111 7.92 4.73 21.63
N ALA A 112 8.77 3.80 21.20
CA ALA A 112 8.84 3.40 19.79
C ALA A 112 7.52 2.75 19.31
N GLY A 113 6.91 1.89 20.14
CA GLY A 113 5.62 1.26 19.84
C GLY A 113 4.46 2.26 19.73
N MET A 114 4.43 3.25 20.61
CA MET A 114 3.45 4.34 20.56
C MET A 114 3.60 5.19 19.29
N LEU A 115 4.83 5.51 18.89
CA LEU A 115 5.06 6.26 17.64
C LEU A 115 4.58 5.47 16.41
N LEU A 116 4.88 4.16 16.37
CA LEU A 116 4.41 3.30 15.28
C LEU A 116 2.87 3.13 15.30
N ALA A 117 2.26 2.97 16.48
CA ALA A 117 0.80 2.90 16.61
C ALA A 117 0.12 4.19 16.11
N ALA A 118 0.72 5.36 16.34
CA ALA A 118 0.21 6.61 15.80
C ALA A 118 0.23 6.64 14.27
N GLU A 119 1.30 6.12 13.66
CA GLU A 119 1.44 6.02 12.21
C GLU A 119 0.40 5.06 11.61
N SER A 120 0.28 3.85 12.16
CA SER A 120 -0.57 2.78 11.60
C SER A 120 -2.08 3.01 11.81
N THR A 121 -2.46 3.70 12.89
CA THR A 121 -3.88 3.99 13.22
C THR A 121 -4.32 5.38 12.78
N GLY A 122 -3.40 6.33 12.64
CA GLY A 122 -3.71 7.75 12.48
C GLY A 122 -4.16 8.45 13.78
N ASP A 123 -4.20 7.75 14.93
CA ASP A 123 -4.58 8.34 16.20
C ASP A 123 -3.39 9.03 16.88
N LYS A 124 -3.51 10.34 17.06
CA LYS A 124 -2.44 11.18 17.63
C LYS A 124 -2.16 10.90 19.09
N ARG A 125 -3.09 10.29 19.85
CA ARG A 125 -2.91 10.03 21.28
C ARG A 125 -1.64 9.24 21.57
N TYR A 126 -1.31 8.28 20.71
CA TYR A 126 -0.11 7.46 20.87
C TYR A 126 1.18 8.31 20.69
N ALA A 127 1.24 9.16 19.66
CA ALA A 127 2.39 10.06 19.48
C ALA A 127 2.48 11.08 20.62
N ASP A 128 1.34 11.64 21.03
CA ASP A 128 1.26 12.59 22.15
C ASP A 128 1.72 11.96 23.47
N TYR A 129 1.42 10.67 23.69
CA TYR A 129 1.96 9.93 24.83
C TYR A 129 3.48 10.08 24.86
N THR A 130 4.18 9.62 23.81
CA THR A 130 5.64 9.68 23.75
C THR A 130 6.17 11.10 23.84
N HIS A 131 5.60 12.02 23.06
CA HIS A 131 6.06 13.41 22.98
C HIS A 131 5.99 14.12 24.33
N ASN A 132 4.91 13.95 25.08
CA ASN A 132 4.74 14.61 26.37
C ASN A 132 5.77 14.10 27.40
N ARG A 133 6.04 12.79 27.42
CA ARG A 133 7.00 12.20 28.36
C ARG A 133 8.43 12.66 28.03
N LEU A 134 8.81 12.68 26.76
CA LEU A 134 10.14 13.13 26.35
C LEU A 134 10.35 14.64 26.58
N ARG A 135 9.33 15.49 26.36
CA ARG A 135 9.37 16.91 26.75
C ARG A 135 9.52 17.08 28.26
N PHE A 136 8.82 16.27 29.03
CA PHE A 136 8.97 16.30 30.49
C PHE A 136 10.41 15.98 30.92
N LEU A 137 11.02 14.92 30.36
CA LEU A 137 12.43 14.58 30.64
C LEU A 137 13.41 15.68 30.22
N GLU A 138 13.17 16.33 29.08
CA GLU A 138 13.94 17.49 28.62
C GLU A 138 13.84 18.65 29.61
N SER A 139 12.62 19.00 30.04
CA SER A 139 12.37 20.14 30.94
C SER A 139 13.01 20.00 32.33
N ILE A 140 13.08 18.78 32.89
CA ILE A 140 13.64 18.55 34.23
C ILE A 140 15.16 18.33 34.23
N ARG A 141 15.76 17.97 33.08
CA ARG A 141 17.18 17.62 32.99
C ARG A 141 18.12 18.75 33.44
N PRO A 142 17.95 20.03 33.05
CA PRO A 142 18.84 21.11 33.46
C PRO A 142 18.92 21.28 34.99
N HIS A 143 17.82 21.04 35.70
CA HIS A 143 17.74 21.19 37.14
C HIS A 143 18.50 20.09 37.89
N PHE A 144 18.43 18.84 37.41
CA PHE A 144 19.26 17.77 37.96
C PHE A 144 20.76 17.98 37.68
N LEU A 145 21.11 18.56 36.53
CA LEU A 145 22.51 18.94 36.27
C LEU A 145 23.00 20.04 37.21
N GLU A 146 22.14 21.00 37.57
CA GLU A 146 22.49 22.03 38.55
C GLU A 146 22.70 21.42 39.94
N LEU A 147 21.82 20.51 40.36
CA LEU A 147 21.97 19.75 41.60
C LEU A 147 23.33 19.01 41.68
N GLU A 148 23.80 18.40 40.59
CA GLU A 148 25.13 17.76 40.58
C GLU A 148 26.30 18.75 40.68
N LYS A 149 26.14 19.99 40.21
CA LYS A 149 27.15 21.05 40.39
C LYS A 149 27.23 21.50 41.84
N GLU A 150 26.09 21.62 42.50
CA GLU A 150 26.01 22.00 43.92
C GLU A 150 26.45 20.87 44.84
N GLN A 151 26.10 19.63 44.50
CA GLN A 151 26.36 18.43 45.27
C GLN A 151 27.04 17.34 44.41
N ALA A 152 28.37 17.42 44.30
CA ALA A 152 29.14 16.46 43.51
C ALA A 152 28.93 15.01 43.98
N GLY A 153 28.50 14.13 43.07
CA GLY A 153 28.30 12.70 43.33
C GLY A 153 26.93 12.32 43.92
N VAL A 154 25.99 13.27 44.01
CA VAL A 154 24.61 13.02 44.43
C VAL A 154 23.91 12.03 43.48
N LYS A 155 23.10 11.12 44.03
CA LYS A 155 22.25 10.22 43.25
C LYS A 155 20.83 10.75 43.24
N HIS A 156 20.26 10.92 42.05
CA HIS A 156 18.95 11.53 41.86
C HIS A 156 18.12 10.76 40.81
N ALA A 157 16.87 11.20 40.55
CA ALA A 157 15.92 10.48 39.71
C ALA A 157 16.40 10.27 38.25
N MET A 158 17.08 11.27 37.68
CA MET A 158 17.64 11.26 36.33
C MET A 158 19.07 10.68 36.25
N TYR A 159 19.61 10.10 37.33
CA TYR A 159 21.03 9.76 37.39
C TYR A 159 21.48 8.79 36.29
N SER A 160 20.69 7.76 35.96
CA SER A 160 21.04 6.82 34.88
C SER A 160 20.93 7.42 33.47
N VAL A 161 20.14 8.48 33.30
CA VAL A 161 20.03 9.22 32.03
C VAL A 161 21.25 10.12 31.82
N ILE A 162 21.76 10.74 32.90
CA ILE A 162 22.94 11.62 32.86
C ILE A 162 24.24 10.78 32.88
N HIS A 163 24.27 9.71 33.67
CA HIS A 163 25.40 8.80 33.82
C HIS A 163 24.94 7.36 33.52
N PRO A 164 24.79 6.97 32.24
CA PRO A 164 24.50 5.58 31.89
C PRO A 164 25.67 4.66 32.29
N HIS A 165 25.36 3.47 32.81
CA HIS A 165 26.34 2.49 33.30
C HIS A 165 26.24 1.14 32.59
N ALA A 166 25.18 0.92 31.80
CA ALA A 166 25.02 -0.22 30.91
C ALA A 166 24.26 0.19 29.64
N LEU A 167 24.32 -0.64 28.60
CA LEU A 167 23.47 -0.49 27.41
C LEU A 167 21.97 -0.42 27.77
N ASP A 168 21.56 -1.14 28.83
CA ASP A 168 20.19 -1.13 29.38
C ASP A 168 19.72 0.26 29.86
N ASP A 169 20.64 1.19 30.15
CA ASP A 169 20.31 2.57 30.55
C ASP A 169 20.13 3.51 29.34
N ALA A 170 20.59 3.10 28.15
CA ALA A 170 20.84 4.01 27.04
C ALA A 170 20.13 3.62 25.74
N GLY A 171 20.34 2.39 25.25
CA GLY A 171 20.05 2.02 23.85
C GLY A 171 18.64 2.29 23.38
N ALA A 172 17.66 1.61 23.98
CA ALA A 172 16.27 1.72 23.55
C ALA A 172 15.71 3.14 23.73
N MET A 173 16.12 3.85 24.79
CA MET A 173 15.74 5.25 25.01
C MET A 173 16.32 6.18 23.95
N CYS A 174 17.61 6.01 23.62
CA CYS A 174 18.28 6.78 22.57
C CYS A 174 17.60 6.57 21.21
N ALA A 175 17.34 5.31 20.83
CA ALA A 175 16.63 4.99 19.59
C ALA A 175 15.24 5.64 19.54
N ALA A 176 14.47 5.58 20.64
CA ALA A 176 13.15 6.18 20.72
C ALA A 176 13.18 7.72 20.66
N MET A 177 14.14 8.37 21.31
CA MET A 177 14.31 9.82 21.25
C MET A 177 14.62 10.28 19.81
N ILE A 178 15.50 9.57 19.11
CA ILE A 178 15.80 9.85 17.70
C ILE A 178 14.55 9.65 16.82
N LYS A 179 13.81 8.55 17.01
CA LYS A 179 12.55 8.31 16.29
C LYS A 179 11.54 9.43 16.55
N ALA A 180 11.38 9.89 17.79
CA ALA A 180 10.48 10.99 18.14
C ALA A 180 10.88 12.31 17.46
N LYS A 181 12.18 12.66 17.48
CA LYS A 181 12.70 13.84 16.76
C LYS A 181 12.40 13.76 15.26
N ARG A 182 12.65 12.60 14.65
CA ARG A 182 12.34 12.35 13.24
C ARG A 182 10.84 12.37 12.92
N ALA A 183 9.99 12.03 13.90
CA ALA A 183 8.53 12.12 13.82
C ALA A 183 7.98 13.54 14.09
N GLY A 184 8.85 14.54 14.26
CA GLY A 184 8.46 15.94 14.39
C GLY A 184 8.31 16.45 15.83
N LEU A 185 8.87 15.75 16.82
CA LEU A 185 8.92 16.27 18.19
C LEU A 185 9.81 17.52 18.28
N ASP A 186 9.19 18.64 18.60
CA ASP A 186 9.86 19.89 18.96
C ASP A 186 10.26 19.87 20.46
N ALA A 187 11.44 19.32 20.73
CA ALA A 187 12.13 19.32 22.02
C ALA A 187 13.65 19.20 21.82
N ASP A 188 14.45 19.77 22.72
CA ASP A 188 15.91 19.66 22.68
C ASP A 188 16.39 18.36 23.36
N LEU A 189 16.23 17.25 22.64
CA LEU A 189 16.69 15.93 23.10
C LEU A 189 18.15 15.64 22.76
N ASP A 190 18.79 16.46 21.94
CA ASP A 190 20.15 16.22 21.43
C ASP A 190 21.19 16.06 22.55
N PRO A 191 21.13 16.79 23.69
CA PRO A 191 22.03 16.55 24.82
C PRO A 191 21.89 15.16 25.46
N MET A 192 20.69 14.59 25.52
CA MET A 192 20.46 13.23 26.04
C MET A 192 20.87 12.18 25.00
N ILE A 193 20.48 12.39 23.74
CA ILE A 193 20.87 11.51 22.62
C ILE A 193 22.40 11.41 22.53
N SER A 194 23.09 12.55 22.57
CA SER A 194 24.55 12.61 22.52
C SER A 194 25.22 11.90 23.70
N ASN A 195 24.67 12.05 24.90
CA ASN A 195 25.19 11.36 26.09
C ASN A 195 25.04 9.84 25.98
N PHE A 196 23.89 9.37 25.52
CA PHE A 196 23.64 7.94 25.35
C PHE A 196 24.49 7.33 24.23
N ILE A 197 24.57 7.99 23.07
CA ILE A 197 25.33 7.43 21.95
C ILE A 197 26.84 7.46 22.20
N ASP A 198 27.35 8.46 22.94
CA ASP A 198 28.73 8.47 23.43
C ASP A 198 29.00 7.30 24.36
N TYR A 199 28.09 7.01 25.29
CA TYR A 199 28.23 5.85 26.16
C TYR A 199 28.29 4.54 25.35
N ILE A 200 27.34 4.33 24.44
CA ILE A 200 27.27 3.13 23.60
C ILE A 200 28.52 2.99 22.74
N SER A 201 28.96 4.07 22.09
CA SER A 201 30.06 4.01 21.13
C SER A 201 31.42 3.90 21.83
N ASN A 202 31.64 4.68 22.90
CA ASN A 202 32.97 4.96 23.43
C ASN A 202 33.23 4.44 24.85
N LYS A 203 32.19 4.18 25.66
CA LYS A 203 32.33 3.81 27.08
C LYS A 203 31.92 2.37 27.39
N GLN A 204 30.98 1.82 26.63
CA GLN A 204 30.53 0.45 26.79
C GLN A 204 31.73 -0.51 26.69
N PHE A 205 31.79 -1.48 27.61
CA PHE A 205 32.81 -2.51 27.59
C PHE A 205 32.72 -3.34 26.29
N ARG A 206 33.87 -3.57 25.65
CA ARG A 206 34.00 -4.33 24.41
C ARG A 206 35.15 -5.34 24.50
N PHE A 207 35.05 -6.42 23.74
CA PHE A 207 36.21 -7.28 23.45
C PHE A 207 37.21 -6.55 22.56
N ASP A 208 38.42 -7.12 22.44
CA ASP A 208 39.49 -6.59 21.59
C ASP A 208 39.07 -6.42 20.12
N ASP A 209 38.15 -7.25 19.63
CA ASP A 209 37.63 -7.15 18.26
C ASP A 209 36.48 -6.12 18.11
N GLY A 210 36.14 -5.41 19.18
CA GLY A 210 35.11 -4.38 19.23
C GLY A 210 33.69 -4.88 19.53
N THR A 211 33.49 -6.19 19.77
CA THR A 211 32.17 -6.73 20.14
C THR A 211 31.75 -6.17 21.52
N MET A 212 30.58 -5.53 21.62
CA MET A 212 30.06 -5.05 22.90
C MET A 212 29.76 -6.21 23.85
N ALA A 213 30.13 -6.07 25.12
CA ALA A 213 30.09 -7.16 26.09
C ALA A 213 29.78 -6.66 27.50
N ARG A 214 29.56 -7.59 28.42
CA ARG A 214 29.36 -7.35 29.86
C ARG A 214 30.45 -8.07 30.66
N ASN A 215 30.68 -7.60 31.89
CA ASN A 215 31.48 -8.30 32.90
C ASN A 215 30.60 -8.90 34.01
N ARG A 216 29.43 -9.40 33.62
CA ARG A 216 28.48 -10.14 34.47
C ARG A 216 27.65 -11.11 33.62
N PRO A 217 27.21 -12.27 34.15
CA PRO A 217 27.54 -12.79 35.47
C PRO A 217 29.00 -13.27 35.57
N GLN A 218 29.70 -13.38 34.43
CA GLN A 218 31.12 -13.71 34.34
C GLN A 218 31.89 -12.60 33.60
N PRO A 219 33.23 -12.53 33.73
CA PRO A 219 34.05 -11.67 32.87
C PRO A 219 33.85 -12.02 31.39
N ASN A 220 33.92 -11.02 30.52
CA ASN A 220 33.85 -11.19 29.07
C ASN A 220 32.62 -11.98 28.57
N SER A 221 31.43 -11.59 29.04
CA SER A 221 30.14 -12.19 28.68
C SER A 221 29.48 -11.44 27.52
N LEU A 222 29.00 -12.14 26.51
CA LEU A 222 28.01 -11.61 25.56
C LEU A 222 26.61 -12.01 26.01
N TRP A 223 25.71 -11.04 26.03
CA TRP A 223 24.28 -11.26 26.23
C TRP A 223 23.56 -10.93 24.93
N LEU A 224 22.73 -11.85 24.46
CA LEU A 224 22.02 -11.64 23.20
C LEU A 224 21.17 -10.37 23.19
N ASP A 225 20.65 -9.97 24.36
CA ASP A 225 19.91 -8.72 24.57
C ASP A 225 20.70 -7.48 24.12
N ASP A 226 22.03 -7.48 24.25
CA ASP A 226 22.90 -6.34 23.92
C ASP A 226 22.84 -5.95 22.44
N LEU A 227 22.40 -6.85 21.54
CA LEU A 227 22.08 -6.50 20.17
C LEU A 227 21.01 -5.39 20.15
N PHE A 228 19.90 -5.61 20.84
CA PHE A 228 18.80 -4.63 20.86
C PHE A 228 19.13 -3.41 21.72
N MET A 229 19.93 -3.59 22.77
CA MET A 229 20.33 -2.46 23.63
C MET A 229 21.42 -1.57 22.99
N SER A 230 21.86 -1.83 21.76
CA SER A 230 22.89 -1.02 21.09
C SER A 230 22.59 -0.72 19.63
N VAL A 231 22.28 -1.74 18.83
CA VAL A 231 22.21 -1.65 17.37
C VAL A 231 21.11 -0.72 16.88
N PRO A 232 19.86 -0.74 17.41
CA PRO A 232 18.84 0.23 17.01
C PRO A 232 19.27 1.68 17.27
N ALA A 233 19.97 1.97 18.37
CA ALA A 233 20.44 3.32 18.67
C ALA A 233 21.53 3.76 17.68
N LEU A 234 22.52 2.89 17.42
CA LEU A 234 23.55 3.12 16.40
C LEU A 234 22.92 3.34 15.01
N ALA A 235 22.02 2.45 14.60
CA ALA A 235 21.36 2.51 13.30
C ALA A 235 20.53 3.79 13.13
N GLN A 236 19.76 4.18 14.15
CA GLN A 236 19.01 5.43 14.15
C GLN A 236 19.94 6.64 14.14
N MET A 237 21.09 6.59 14.84
CA MET A 237 22.06 7.69 14.82
C MET A 237 22.71 7.87 13.45
N GLY A 238 23.06 6.77 12.77
CA GLY A 238 23.52 6.81 11.38
C GLY A 238 22.49 7.49 10.47
N LYS A 239 21.20 7.18 10.67
CA LYS A 239 20.10 7.82 9.93
C LYS A 239 19.89 9.28 10.28
N TYR A 240 20.10 9.65 11.54
CA TYR A 240 19.88 10.99 12.06
C TYR A 240 20.99 11.96 11.65
N THR A 241 22.24 11.50 11.62
CA THR A 241 23.43 12.32 11.34
C THR A 241 23.94 12.19 9.91
N GLY A 242 23.67 11.06 9.25
CA GLY A 242 24.31 10.69 7.98
C GLY A 242 25.74 10.13 8.16
N GLU A 243 26.21 9.88 9.38
CA GLU A 243 27.55 9.34 9.62
C GLU A 243 27.58 7.81 9.50
N ASN A 244 28.45 7.30 8.61
CA ASN A 244 28.53 5.88 8.28
C ASN A 244 29.13 5.00 9.40
N ASN A 245 29.97 5.56 10.27
CA ASN A 245 30.59 4.83 11.38
C ASN A 245 29.57 4.13 12.30
N TYR A 246 28.39 4.73 12.51
CA TYR A 246 27.34 4.11 13.30
C TYR A 246 26.71 2.91 12.60
N TYR A 247 26.50 2.99 11.29
CA TYR A 247 26.05 1.86 10.49
C TYR A 247 27.11 0.74 10.43
N ASP A 248 28.38 1.11 10.29
CA ASP A 248 29.50 0.16 10.32
C ASP A 248 29.54 -0.61 11.64
N ASP A 249 29.44 0.08 12.80
CA ASP A 249 29.42 -0.57 14.11
C ASP A 249 28.14 -1.41 14.29
N ALA A 250 26.98 -0.90 13.88
CA ALA A 250 25.71 -1.62 13.97
C ALA A 250 25.73 -2.97 13.20
N VAL A 251 26.17 -2.96 11.95
CA VAL A 251 26.34 -4.18 11.13
C VAL A 251 27.38 -5.10 11.75
N LYS A 252 28.51 -4.54 12.19
CA LYS A 252 29.59 -5.30 12.82
C LYS A 252 29.11 -6.03 14.08
N GLN A 253 28.34 -5.38 14.96
CA GLN A 253 27.78 -6.02 16.16
C GLN A 253 26.89 -7.21 15.79
N VAL A 254 25.95 -7.04 14.84
CA VAL A 254 25.08 -8.15 14.41
C VAL A 254 25.89 -9.35 13.92
N LEU A 255 26.89 -9.13 13.06
CA LEU A 255 27.70 -10.21 12.51
C LEU A 255 28.60 -10.87 13.57
N GLN A 256 29.18 -10.08 14.49
CA GLN A 256 30.07 -10.58 15.55
C GLN A 256 29.33 -11.38 16.62
N PHE A 257 28.14 -10.94 17.03
CA PHE A 257 27.28 -11.72 17.92
C PHE A 257 26.83 -13.01 17.23
N SER A 258 26.35 -12.92 15.99
CA SER A 258 25.84 -14.08 15.25
C SER A 258 26.89 -15.14 15.02
N LYS A 259 28.13 -14.74 14.72
CA LYS A 259 29.27 -15.67 14.60
C LYS A 259 29.49 -16.55 15.84
N ARG A 260 29.13 -16.06 17.03
CA ARG A 260 29.38 -16.76 18.31
C ARG A 260 28.13 -17.40 18.89
N MET A 261 26.97 -16.79 18.68
CA MET A 261 25.76 -17.10 19.44
C MET A 261 24.65 -17.73 18.58
N PHE A 262 24.74 -17.65 17.25
CA PHE A 262 23.72 -18.22 16.37
C PHE A 262 23.99 -19.70 16.09
N ASN A 263 23.02 -20.55 16.41
CA ASN A 263 23.02 -21.94 16.02
C ASN A 263 22.37 -22.06 14.63
N TYR A 264 23.20 -22.28 13.60
CA TYR A 264 22.75 -22.36 12.21
C TYR A 264 21.90 -23.59 11.89
N GLU A 265 21.98 -24.66 12.68
CA GLU A 265 21.16 -25.87 12.51
C GLU A 265 19.73 -25.63 12.99
N LYS A 266 19.58 -24.97 14.15
CA LYS A 266 18.27 -24.64 14.72
C LYS A 266 17.68 -23.33 14.19
N GLY A 267 18.51 -22.45 13.67
CA GLY A 267 18.12 -21.08 13.31
C GLY A 267 17.77 -20.24 14.54
N LEU A 268 18.39 -20.48 15.69
CA LEU A 268 18.12 -19.80 16.96
C LEU A 268 19.40 -19.31 17.61
N TYR A 269 19.31 -18.31 18.47
CA TYR A 269 20.45 -17.81 19.25
C TYR A 269 20.45 -18.36 20.67
N MET A 270 21.63 -18.74 21.18
CA MET A 270 21.83 -18.92 22.61
C MET A 270 21.72 -17.57 23.33
N HIS A 271 21.22 -17.55 24.57
CA HIS A 271 21.10 -16.31 25.34
C HIS A 271 22.47 -15.73 25.73
N GLY A 272 23.42 -16.59 26.11
CA GLY A 272 24.69 -16.14 26.68
C GLY A 272 25.91 -16.87 26.15
N TRP A 273 26.98 -16.13 25.91
CA TRP A 273 28.27 -16.68 25.48
C TRP A 273 29.40 -16.09 26.33
N ILE A 274 30.27 -16.93 26.88
CA ILE A 274 31.34 -16.52 27.79
C ILE A 274 32.69 -16.85 27.17
N MET A 275 33.55 -15.86 26.95
CA MET A 275 34.83 -16.06 26.27
C MET A 275 35.74 -17.11 26.91
N GLY A 276 35.68 -17.25 28.23
CA GLY A 276 36.50 -18.19 28.98
C GLY A 276 35.97 -19.63 29.03
N MET A 277 34.83 -19.94 28.41
CA MET A 277 34.27 -21.29 28.41
C MET A 277 34.76 -22.08 27.20
N GLU A 278 35.11 -23.36 27.41
CA GLU A 278 35.43 -24.28 26.32
C GLU A 278 34.15 -24.74 25.61
N GLU A 279 33.15 -25.16 26.40
CA GLU A 279 31.81 -25.50 25.94
C GLU A 279 30.82 -24.38 26.26
N HIS A 280 29.92 -24.07 25.33
CA HIS A 280 28.95 -22.98 25.48
C HIS A 280 27.54 -23.57 25.58
N PRO A 281 26.92 -23.60 26.78
CA PRO A 281 25.56 -24.12 26.94
C PRO A 281 24.54 -23.26 26.18
N GLU A 282 23.79 -23.89 25.28
CA GLU A 282 22.83 -23.19 24.44
C GLU A 282 21.43 -23.21 25.06
N PHE A 283 21.05 -22.12 25.71
CA PHE A 283 19.67 -21.87 26.15
C PHE A 283 19.03 -20.85 25.20
N TYR A 284 18.11 -21.30 24.34
CA TYR A 284 17.38 -20.46 23.39
C TYR A 284 16.20 -19.77 24.08
N TRP A 285 16.52 -18.82 24.95
CA TRP A 285 15.52 -18.05 25.69
C TRP A 285 14.69 -17.18 24.73
N GLY A 286 13.37 -17.27 24.85
CA GLY A 286 12.41 -16.64 23.94
C GLY A 286 12.64 -15.13 23.81
N ARG A 287 12.53 -14.37 24.91
CA ARG A 287 12.60 -12.90 24.79
C ARG A 287 13.95 -12.39 24.25
N ALA A 288 15.08 -12.97 24.63
CA ALA A 288 16.37 -12.55 24.05
C ALA A 288 16.47 -12.89 22.56
N ASN A 289 15.92 -14.02 22.10
CA ASN A 289 15.76 -14.28 20.66
C ASN A 289 14.83 -13.24 20.01
N GLY A 290 13.81 -12.77 20.73
CA GLY A 290 12.98 -11.64 20.33
C GLY A 290 13.80 -10.39 20.08
N TRP A 291 14.67 -10.02 21.02
CA TRP A 291 15.55 -8.88 20.87
C TRP A 291 16.50 -8.99 19.68
N ALA A 292 17.06 -10.16 19.42
CA ALA A 292 17.92 -10.36 18.26
C ALA A 292 17.15 -10.19 16.93
N VAL A 293 15.95 -10.78 16.79
CA VAL A 293 15.18 -10.65 15.54
C VAL A 293 14.67 -9.22 15.33
N MET A 294 14.19 -8.57 16.40
CA MET A 294 13.78 -7.16 16.36
C MET A 294 14.94 -6.25 15.98
N THR A 295 16.14 -6.53 16.47
CA THR A 295 17.35 -5.77 16.13
C THR A 295 17.64 -5.79 14.63
N MET A 296 17.60 -6.97 14.02
CA MET A 296 17.90 -7.11 12.59
C MET A 296 16.86 -6.39 11.72
N VAL A 297 15.57 -6.48 12.09
CA VAL A 297 14.50 -5.73 11.44
C VAL A 297 14.72 -4.22 11.57
N GLU A 298 14.94 -3.72 12.78
CA GLU A 298 15.16 -2.30 13.05
C GLU A 298 16.40 -1.72 12.35
N LEU A 299 17.47 -2.53 12.22
CA LEU A 299 18.66 -2.15 11.47
C LEU A 299 18.36 -2.03 9.96
N LEU A 300 17.68 -3.02 9.38
CA LEU A 300 17.36 -3.03 7.95
C LEU A 300 16.42 -1.90 7.52
N GLU A 301 15.58 -1.39 8.43
CA GLU A 301 14.68 -0.25 8.18
C GLU A 301 15.41 1.07 7.90
N VAL A 302 16.64 1.21 8.39
CA VAL A 302 17.37 2.48 8.29
C VAL A 302 18.71 2.37 7.56
N LEU A 303 19.20 1.16 7.29
CA LEU A 303 20.35 0.94 6.42
C LEU A 303 20.04 1.36 4.98
N PRO A 304 20.95 2.07 4.29
CA PRO A 304 20.86 2.26 2.84
C PRO A 304 20.74 0.92 2.09
N ALA A 305 19.98 0.89 1.00
CA ALA A 305 19.66 -0.36 0.29
C ALA A 305 20.89 -1.09 -0.27
N ASP A 306 21.96 -0.36 -0.59
CA ASP A 306 23.23 -0.83 -1.13
C ASP A 306 24.35 -0.89 -0.07
N TYR A 307 24.02 -0.77 1.22
CA TYR A 307 25.03 -0.68 2.28
C TYR A 307 25.79 -2.00 2.48
N PRO A 308 27.13 -1.97 2.61
CA PRO A 308 27.93 -3.18 2.86
C PRO A 308 27.46 -3.95 4.10
N GLY A 309 27.27 -5.27 3.94
CA GLY A 309 26.82 -6.16 5.01
C GLY A 309 25.29 -6.23 5.21
N ARG A 310 24.50 -5.39 4.51
CA ARG A 310 23.03 -5.45 4.54
C ARG A 310 22.51 -6.84 4.17
N ASP A 311 23.04 -7.44 3.10
CA ASP A 311 22.62 -8.77 2.64
C ASP A 311 22.93 -9.87 3.67
N GLN A 312 24.02 -9.73 4.42
CA GLN A 312 24.38 -10.69 5.47
C GLN A 312 23.43 -10.56 6.67
N VAL A 313 23.02 -9.34 7.03
CA VAL A 313 22.00 -9.10 8.06
C VAL A 313 20.64 -9.64 7.60
N LEU A 314 20.27 -9.44 6.33
CA LEU A 314 19.03 -9.96 5.77
C LEU A 314 19.01 -11.50 5.76
N ASP A 315 20.10 -12.16 5.36
CA ASP A 315 20.21 -13.62 5.40
C ASP A 315 20.07 -14.15 6.84
N LEU A 316 20.71 -13.50 7.82
CA LEU A 316 20.54 -13.85 9.24
C LEU A 316 19.11 -13.67 9.73
N LEU A 317 18.44 -12.57 9.38
CA LEU A 317 17.04 -12.33 9.69
C LEU A 317 16.16 -13.46 9.12
N GLN A 318 16.33 -13.79 7.84
CA GLN A 318 15.55 -14.83 7.17
C GLN A 318 15.77 -16.22 7.80
N ARG A 319 17.00 -16.54 8.18
CA ARG A 319 17.31 -17.80 8.90
C ARG A 319 16.68 -17.84 10.28
N HIS A 320 16.74 -16.73 11.02
CA HIS A 320 16.19 -16.64 12.36
C HIS A 320 14.66 -16.71 12.35
N LEU A 321 13.99 -15.98 11.44
CA LEU A 321 12.54 -16.07 11.26
C LEU A 321 12.09 -17.49 10.90
N ARG A 322 12.83 -18.19 10.04
CA ARG A 322 12.59 -19.61 9.74
C ARG A 322 12.72 -20.50 10.99
N GLY A 323 13.79 -20.30 11.77
CA GLY A 323 14.00 -21.01 13.03
C GLY A 323 12.83 -20.78 13.98
N LEU A 324 12.47 -19.52 14.24
CA LEU A 324 11.36 -19.15 15.10
C LEU A 324 10.03 -19.77 14.64
N ALA A 325 9.68 -19.68 13.36
CA ALA A 325 8.44 -20.26 12.83
C ALA A 325 8.32 -21.77 13.09
N ASN A 326 9.43 -22.52 13.05
CA ASN A 326 9.45 -23.96 13.34
C ASN A 326 9.16 -24.31 14.81
N TYR A 327 9.23 -23.34 15.73
CA TYR A 327 9.02 -23.55 17.17
C TYR A 327 7.76 -22.85 17.70
N GLN A 328 6.86 -22.37 16.83
CA GLN A 328 5.56 -21.86 17.27
C GLN A 328 4.73 -23.00 17.87
N SER A 329 4.16 -22.77 19.05
CA SER A 329 3.23 -23.74 19.66
C SER A 329 1.89 -23.77 18.91
N GLY A 330 1.11 -24.84 19.09
CA GLY A 330 -0.26 -24.91 18.53
C GLY A 330 -1.23 -23.85 19.08
N GLN A 331 -0.86 -23.13 20.14
CA GLN A 331 -1.62 -22.01 20.71
C GLN A 331 -1.14 -20.65 20.19
N GLY A 332 -0.24 -20.61 19.19
CA GLY A 332 0.27 -19.38 18.60
C GLY A 332 1.38 -18.67 19.37
N PHE A 333 1.55 -18.99 20.65
CA PHE A 333 2.66 -18.52 21.46
C PHE A 333 3.96 -19.29 21.18
N TRP A 334 5.07 -18.74 21.66
CA TRP A 334 6.33 -19.45 21.81
C TRP A 334 6.62 -19.80 23.26
N HIS A 335 7.36 -20.89 23.43
CA HIS A 335 7.85 -21.36 24.71
C HIS A 335 8.98 -20.48 25.25
N GLN A 336 9.05 -20.32 26.56
CA GLN A 336 10.11 -19.58 27.28
C GLN A 336 11.50 -20.06 26.89
N LEU A 337 11.70 -21.37 26.75
CA LEU A 337 12.83 -21.94 26.00
C LEU A 337 12.27 -22.52 24.70
N LEU A 338 12.70 -21.95 23.57
CA LEU A 338 12.04 -22.15 22.28
C LEU A 338 12.03 -23.61 21.82
N ASP A 339 13.13 -24.34 22.08
CA ASP A 339 13.27 -25.74 21.69
C ASP A 339 12.79 -26.73 22.75
N ARG A 340 12.04 -26.25 23.76
CA ARG A 340 11.51 -27.06 24.86
C ARG A 340 10.04 -26.78 25.10
N ASN A 341 9.21 -27.60 24.47
CA ASN A 341 7.75 -27.47 24.48
C ASN A 341 7.07 -27.80 25.83
N ASP A 342 7.85 -28.20 26.83
CA ASP A 342 7.42 -28.39 28.22
C ASP A 342 7.74 -27.17 29.11
N SER A 343 8.40 -26.14 28.58
CA SER A 343 8.50 -24.83 29.25
C SER A 343 7.23 -23.99 29.01
N TYR A 344 6.95 -23.00 29.85
CA TYR A 344 5.70 -22.23 29.74
C TYR A 344 5.67 -21.32 28.49
N LEU A 345 4.47 -21.02 27.99
CA LEU A 345 4.25 -20.09 26.88
C LEU A 345 4.41 -18.63 27.35
N GLU A 346 5.17 -17.82 26.62
CA GLU A 346 5.59 -16.48 27.07
C GLU A 346 5.13 -15.37 26.12
N THR A 347 4.49 -14.33 26.68
CA THR A 347 3.77 -13.32 25.89
C THR A 347 4.69 -12.28 25.25
N SER A 348 5.73 -11.80 25.94
CA SER A 348 6.58 -10.73 25.38
C SER A 348 7.39 -11.19 24.17
N ALA A 349 7.98 -12.39 24.22
CA ALA A 349 8.67 -13.01 23.10
C ALA A 349 7.72 -13.17 21.91
N THR A 350 6.52 -13.71 22.16
CA THR A 350 5.49 -13.88 21.13
C THR A 350 5.13 -12.54 20.48
N ALA A 351 4.91 -11.47 21.26
CA ALA A 351 4.63 -10.14 20.70
C ALA A 351 5.79 -9.59 19.86
N ILE A 352 7.03 -9.79 20.30
CA ILE A 352 8.21 -9.37 19.53
C ILE A 352 8.28 -10.13 18.19
N TYR A 353 8.01 -11.44 18.19
CA TYR A 353 8.00 -12.24 16.97
C TYR A 353 6.87 -11.84 16.02
N THR A 354 5.68 -11.56 16.55
CA THR A 354 4.56 -11.02 15.77
C THR A 354 4.99 -9.74 15.05
N TYR A 355 5.57 -8.77 15.77
CA TYR A 355 6.10 -7.54 15.17
C TYR A 355 7.14 -7.82 14.09
N ALA A 356 8.17 -8.61 14.42
CA ALA A 356 9.29 -8.84 13.50
C ALA A 356 8.85 -9.58 12.22
N MET A 357 7.96 -10.57 12.34
CA MET A 357 7.41 -11.30 11.20
C MET A 357 6.50 -10.40 10.35
N ALA A 358 5.57 -9.67 10.98
CA ALA A 358 4.69 -8.75 10.25
C ALA A 358 5.49 -7.67 9.50
N ARG A 359 6.49 -7.06 10.16
CA ARG A 359 7.38 -6.06 9.54
C ARG A 359 8.17 -6.67 8.40
N ALA A 360 8.75 -7.85 8.57
CA ALA A 360 9.51 -8.52 7.52
C ALA A 360 8.65 -8.85 6.29
N ILE A 361 7.38 -9.23 6.48
CA ILE A 361 6.43 -9.45 5.38
C ILE A 361 6.10 -8.12 4.69
N ASN A 362 5.70 -7.09 5.45
CA ASN A 362 5.33 -5.78 4.91
C ASN A 362 6.47 -5.10 4.14
N ARG A 363 7.72 -5.45 4.44
CA ARG A 363 8.93 -4.94 3.77
C ARG A 363 9.44 -5.86 2.65
N GLY A 364 8.77 -6.98 2.39
CA GLY A 364 9.16 -7.96 1.35
C GLY A 364 10.46 -8.71 1.67
N TYR A 365 10.87 -8.77 2.93
CA TYR A 365 12.07 -9.50 3.37
C TYR A 365 11.83 -11.01 3.42
N VAL A 366 10.57 -11.43 3.60
CA VAL A 366 10.15 -12.83 3.63
C VAL A 366 8.80 -13.00 2.93
N ASP A 367 8.49 -14.24 2.54
CA ASP A 367 7.25 -14.62 1.86
C ASP A 367 6.04 -14.58 2.82
N GLY A 368 5.04 -13.76 2.49
CA GLY A 368 3.79 -13.64 3.27
C GLY A 368 2.97 -14.93 3.32
N LYS A 369 3.05 -15.80 2.31
CA LYS A 369 2.37 -17.11 2.31
C LYS A 369 2.93 -18.06 3.36
N VAL A 370 4.23 -17.95 3.64
CA VAL A 370 4.91 -18.78 4.63
C VAL A 370 4.71 -18.23 6.04
N TYR A 371 4.93 -16.93 6.23
CA TYR A 371 5.02 -16.34 7.57
C TYR A 371 3.76 -15.59 8.00
N GLY A 372 2.87 -15.24 7.08
CA GLY A 372 1.62 -14.54 7.37
C GLY A 372 0.71 -15.29 8.33
N PRO A 373 0.41 -16.59 8.10
CA PRO A 373 -0.38 -17.38 9.04
C PRO A 373 0.25 -17.48 10.44
N VAL A 374 1.58 -17.56 10.50
CA VAL A 374 2.37 -17.60 11.75
C VAL A 374 2.17 -16.30 12.53
N ALA A 375 2.31 -15.15 11.86
CA ALA A 375 2.12 -13.82 12.46
C ALA A 375 0.68 -13.58 12.92
N CYS A 376 -0.32 -13.97 12.12
CA CYS A 376 -1.73 -13.85 12.50
C CYS A 376 -2.08 -14.72 13.71
N LEU A 377 -1.64 -15.97 13.74
CA LEU A 377 -1.87 -16.86 14.88
C LEU A 377 -1.18 -16.33 16.15
N ALA A 378 0.04 -15.80 16.02
CA ALA A 378 0.77 -15.17 17.10
C ALA A 378 0.05 -13.92 17.64
N TRP A 379 -0.46 -13.07 16.76
CA TRP A 379 -1.26 -11.91 17.16
C TRP A 379 -2.52 -12.32 17.92
N ASN A 380 -3.29 -13.28 17.40
CA ASN A 380 -4.50 -13.74 18.06
C ASN A 380 -4.21 -14.30 19.47
N ALA A 381 -3.08 -14.97 19.64
CA ALA A 381 -2.57 -15.41 20.93
C ALA A 381 -2.27 -14.22 21.86
N VAL A 382 -1.44 -13.26 21.40
CA VAL A 382 -1.05 -12.07 22.17
C VAL A 382 -2.27 -11.24 22.59
N ALA A 383 -3.23 -11.05 21.69
CA ALA A 383 -4.45 -10.28 21.96
C ALA A 383 -5.25 -10.85 23.15
N THR A 384 -5.26 -12.18 23.34
CA THR A 384 -5.94 -12.81 24.49
C THR A 384 -5.27 -12.52 25.83
N LYS A 385 -4.01 -12.06 25.83
CA LYS A 385 -3.25 -11.73 27.04
C LYS A 385 -3.38 -10.28 27.45
N VAL A 386 -4.03 -9.44 26.64
CA VAL A 386 -4.39 -8.07 27.03
C VAL A 386 -5.74 -8.10 27.71
N ASN A 387 -5.74 -8.04 29.03
CA ASN A 387 -6.98 -8.10 29.81
C ASN A 387 -7.79 -6.79 29.72
N GLU A 388 -8.97 -6.79 30.35
CA GLU A 388 -9.90 -5.66 30.31
C GLU A 388 -9.30 -4.34 30.84
N LYS A 389 -8.29 -4.42 31.70
CA LYS A 389 -7.60 -3.23 32.24
C LYS A 389 -6.51 -2.70 31.32
N GLY A 390 -6.19 -3.38 30.22
CA GLY A 390 -5.02 -3.06 29.39
C GLY A 390 -3.69 -3.61 29.91
N GLN A 391 -3.72 -4.47 30.94
CA GLN A 391 -2.53 -5.17 31.41
C GLN A 391 -2.21 -6.38 30.52
N VAL A 392 -0.92 -6.71 30.40
CA VAL A 392 -0.47 -7.83 29.57
C VAL A 392 -0.04 -9.00 30.45
N GLU A 393 -0.76 -10.11 30.35
CA GLU A 393 -0.54 -11.33 31.14
C GLU A 393 0.50 -12.25 30.49
N GLY A 394 1.09 -13.16 31.28
CA GLY A 394 2.05 -14.15 30.77
C GLY A 394 3.44 -13.58 30.42
N THR A 395 3.73 -12.34 30.81
CA THR A 395 5.02 -11.69 30.56
C THR A 395 6.06 -12.11 31.58
N CYS A 396 7.15 -12.72 31.11
CA CYS A 396 8.30 -13.09 31.92
C CYS A 396 8.99 -11.85 32.51
N VAL A 397 9.27 -11.84 33.81
CA VAL A 397 9.98 -10.74 34.48
C VAL A 397 11.43 -10.60 33.98
N GLY A 398 12.11 -9.52 34.38
CA GLY A 398 13.54 -9.32 34.09
C GLY A 398 14.35 -10.58 34.43
N THR A 399 15.13 -11.06 33.46
CA THR A 399 15.76 -12.38 33.52
C THR A 399 17.21 -12.26 33.13
N GLY A 400 18.08 -12.77 34.01
CA GLY A 400 19.52 -12.79 33.79
C GLY A 400 19.97 -13.96 32.93
N MET A 401 21.28 -14.18 32.86
CA MET A 401 21.87 -15.36 32.22
C MET A 401 22.00 -16.52 33.22
N GLY A 402 21.53 -17.71 32.84
CA GLY A 402 21.68 -18.96 33.57
C GLY A 402 22.30 -20.04 32.68
N PHE A 403 22.92 -21.05 33.30
CA PHE A 403 23.52 -22.19 32.59
C PHE A 403 22.84 -23.51 32.93
N ASP A 404 21.62 -23.45 33.47
CA ASP A 404 20.74 -24.58 33.72
C ASP A 404 19.32 -24.24 33.25
N PRO A 405 18.52 -25.24 32.83
CA PRO A 405 17.18 -24.97 32.33
C PRO A 405 16.21 -24.54 33.43
N ALA A 406 16.36 -25.02 34.66
CA ALA A 406 15.42 -24.70 35.73
C ALA A 406 15.35 -23.19 35.97
N PHE A 407 16.49 -22.49 35.88
CA PHE A 407 16.54 -21.04 35.91
C PHE A 407 15.58 -20.38 34.92
N TYR A 408 15.52 -20.85 33.67
CA TYR A 408 14.63 -20.30 32.64
C TYR A 408 13.18 -20.77 32.79
N TYR A 409 12.94 -22.04 33.11
CA TYR A 409 11.60 -22.62 33.26
C TYR A 409 10.79 -21.96 34.39
N TYR A 410 11.45 -21.56 35.46
CA TYR A 410 10.80 -21.03 36.65
C TYR A 410 10.88 -19.51 36.76
N ARG A 411 11.22 -18.80 35.67
CA ARG A 411 11.11 -17.35 35.67
C ARG A 411 9.65 -16.95 35.91
N PRO A 412 9.37 -16.09 36.91
CA PRO A 412 8.02 -15.64 37.16
C PRO A 412 7.45 -14.87 35.96
N VAL A 413 6.13 -14.94 35.80
CA VAL A 413 5.38 -14.00 34.97
C VAL A 413 4.67 -12.99 35.85
N ASN A 414 4.57 -11.74 35.40
CA ASN A 414 3.88 -10.70 36.14
C ASN A 414 3.34 -9.63 35.19
N VAL A 415 2.12 -9.13 35.43
CA VAL A 415 1.54 -8.04 34.63
C VAL A 415 2.36 -6.75 34.74
N TYR A 416 3.08 -6.52 35.84
CA TYR A 416 3.99 -5.38 36.01
C TYR A 416 5.37 -5.60 35.37
N ALA A 417 5.57 -6.70 34.63
CA ALA A 417 6.75 -6.84 33.79
C ALA A 417 6.60 -5.93 32.56
N ALA A 418 7.35 -4.82 32.55
CA ALA A 418 7.29 -3.79 31.50
C ALA A 418 7.57 -4.28 30.06
N HIS A 419 8.21 -5.45 29.93
CA HIS A 419 8.77 -6.00 28.69
C HIS A 419 7.77 -6.27 27.56
N SER A 420 6.48 -6.43 27.84
CA SER A 420 5.48 -6.76 26.82
C SER A 420 4.75 -5.54 26.25
N TYR A 421 4.73 -4.41 26.97
CA TYR A 421 3.89 -3.27 26.60
C TYR A 421 4.32 -2.65 25.27
N GLY A 422 5.61 -2.31 25.12
CA GLY A 422 6.15 -1.85 23.84
C GLY A 422 5.98 -2.87 22.71
N PRO A 423 6.36 -4.15 22.89
CA PRO A 423 6.16 -5.17 21.87
C PRO A 423 4.70 -5.40 21.45
N VAL A 424 3.72 -5.33 22.36
CA VAL A 424 2.30 -5.44 22.00
C VAL A 424 1.87 -4.26 21.12
N LEU A 425 2.31 -3.04 21.46
CA LEU A 425 2.03 -1.85 20.66
C LEU A 425 2.66 -1.95 19.26
N LEU A 426 3.94 -2.34 19.19
CA LEU A 426 4.65 -2.58 17.93
C LEU A 426 3.96 -3.66 17.09
N ALA A 427 3.61 -4.79 17.70
CA ALA A 427 2.98 -5.91 17.01
C ALA A 427 1.60 -5.51 16.46
N GLY A 428 0.75 -4.88 17.26
CA GLY A 428 -0.59 -4.49 16.80
C GLY A 428 -0.52 -3.46 15.68
N ALA A 429 0.34 -2.45 15.81
CA ALA A 429 0.54 -1.44 14.77
C ALA A 429 0.97 -2.06 13.44
N GLU A 430 1.91 -3.01 13.48
CA GLU A 430 2.40 -3.67 12.27
C GLU A 430 1.39 -4.68 11.69
N MET A 431 0.60 -5.34 12.55
CA MET A 431 -0.48 -6.24 12.12
C MET A 431 -1.61 -5.48 11.42
N ILE A 432 -1.88 -4.22 11.81
CA ILE A 432 -2.83 -3.36 11.08
C ILE A 432 -2.36 -3.17 9.64
N GLU A 433 -1.08 -2.83 9.42
CA GLU A 433 -0.49 -2.70 8.09
C GLU A 433 -0.56 -4.02 7.31
N LEU A 434 -0.18 -5.14 7.96
CA LEU A 434 -0.19 -6.47 7.36
C LEU A 434 -1.59 -6.88 6.87
N VAL A 435 -2.60 -6.74 7.73
CA VAL A 435 -3.97 -7.15 7.41
C VAL A 435 -4.62 -6.26 6.35
N LYS A 436 -4.29 -4.95 6.34
CA LYS A 436 -4.77 -4.02 5.31
C LYS A 436 -4.10 -4.26 3.95
N SER A 437 -2.84 -4.71 3.96
CA SER A 437 -2.01 -4.79 2.75
C SER A 437 -1.94 -6.18 2.13
N ASN A 438 -2.66 -7.18 2.65
CA ASN A 438 -2.64 -8.56 2.13
C ASN A 438 -4.06 -9.13 2.02
N GLU A 439 -4.32 -9.94 1.00
CA GLU A 439 -5.53 -10.76 0.96
C GLU A 439 -5.32 -11.98 1.87
N ILE A 440 -6.19 -12.09 2.87
CA ILE A 440 -6.13 -13.15 3.89
C ILE A 440 -7.54 -13.73 3.99
N ARG A 441 -7.68 -15.04 3.79
CA ARG A 441 -8.96 -15.75 3.93
C ARG A 441 -8.76 -17.14 4.49
N ILE A 442 -9.82 -17.68 5.08
CA ILE A 442 -9.88 -19.10 5.44
C ILE A 442 -10.13 -19.88 4.15
N ASN A 443 -9.26 -20.83 3.83
CA ASN A 443 -9.41 -21.79 2.75
C ASN A 443 -9.01 -23.17 3.25
N ASP A 444 -9.84 -24.18 2.97
CA ASP A 444 -9.74 -25.54 3.53
C ASP A 444 -9.57 -25.53 5.07
N SER A 445 -10.42 -24.75 5.75
CA SER A 445 -10.39 -24.55 7.21
C SER A 445 -9.06 -23.98 7.76
N SER A 446 -8.17 -23.49 6.89
CA SER A 446 -6.85 -22.96 7.24
C SER A 446 -6.70 -21.49 6.82
N LEU A 447 -5.99 -20.70 7.61
CA LEU A 447 -5.67 -19.32 7.27
C LEU A 447 -4.61 -19.28 6.18
N GLN A 448 -4.96 -18.67 5.05
CA GLN A 448 -4.08 -18.56 3.88
C GLN A 448 -3.87 -17.10 3.51
N PHE A 449 -2.66 -16.79 3.05
CA PHE A 449 -2.25 -15.50 2.51
C PHE A 449 -2.15 -15.60 1.00
N TYR A 450 -2.56 -14.55 0.33
CA TYR A 450 -2.58 -14.48 -1.12
C TYR A 450 -1.85 -13.21 -1.55
N ASP A 451 -1.01 -13.35 -2.57
CA ASP A 451 -0.40 -12.19 -3.18
C ASP A 451 -1.52 -11.37 -3.79
N HIS A 452 -1.52 -10.04 -3.62
CA HIS A 452 -2.43 -9.12 -4.34
C HIS A 452 -2.25 -9.19 -5.88
N GLN A 453 -1.37 -10.07 -6.36
CA GLN A 453 -1.27 -10.48 -7.75
C GLN A 453 -1.19 -12.01 -7.82
N ASN A 454 -2.16 -12.62 -8.51
CA ASN A 454 -2.18 -14.02 -8.95
C ASN A 454 -2.68 -15.07 -7.93
N GLU A 455 -3.84 -14.85 -7.35
CA GLU A 455 -4.83 -15.94 -7.39
C GLU A 455 -5.92 -15.60 -8.37
N GLU A 456 -6.39 -16.62 -9.07
CA GLU A 456 -7.61 -16.60 -9.88
C GLU A 456 -8.76 -16.08 -8.99
N THR A 457 -9.00 -14.77 -8.96
CA THR A 457 -10.39 -14.34 -8.92
C THR A 457 -11.00 -15.04 -10.12
N THR A 458 -12.00 -15.91 -9.90
CA THR A 458 -12.64 -16.73 -10.94
C THR A 458 -13.47 -15.89 -11.92
N GLY A 459 -13.06 -14.64 -12.11
CA GLY A 459 -13.80 -13.54 -12.68
C GLY A 459 -15.03 -13.15 -11.86
N TRP A 460 -15.65 -12.07 -12.29
CA TRP A 460 -17.00 -11.69 -11.87
C TRP A 460 -17.94 -11.96 -13.03
N LYS A 461 -19.09 -12.59 -12.77
CA LYS A 461 -20.08 -12.92 -13.78
C LYS A 461 -21.42 -12.36 -13.36
N PHE A 462 -21.94 -11.40 -14.11
CA PHE A 462 -23.18 -10.69 -13.83
C PHE A 462 -24.20 -11.00 -14.91
N ASP A 463 -25.36 -11.48 -14.48
CA ASP A 463 -26.54 -11.72 -15.30
C ASP A 463 -27.50 -10.54 -15.09
N LEU A 464 -27.70 -9.74 -16.14
CA LEU A 464 -28.35 -8.44 -16.08
C LEU A 464 -29.82 -8.57 -16.45
N GLY A 465 -30.68 -8.42 -15.46
CA GLY A 465 -32.14 -8.46 -15.62
C GLY A 465 -32.83 -9.18 -14.45
N SER A 466 -34.15 -9.35 -14.59
CA SER A 466 -35.03 -9.97 -13.57
C SER A 466 -35.64 -11.31 -14.02
N GLY A 467 -35.03 -11.92 -15.02
CA GLY A 467 -35.32 -13.23 -15.60
C GLY A 467 -34.77 -14.38 -14.76
N THR A 468 -34.57 -15.52 -15.43
CA THR A 468 -34.07 -16.74 -14.79
C THR A 468 -32.56 -16.63 -14.68
N LEU A 469 -32.03 -16.58 -13.46
CA LEU A 469 -30.59 -16.46 -13.22
C LEU A 469 -29.81 -17.64 -13.84
N LYS A 470 -28.84 -17.34 -14.68
CA LYS A 470 -27.86 -18.32 -15.18
C LYS A 470 -27.02 -18.90 -14.02
N GLU A 471 -26.84 -20.21 -14.01
CA GLU A 471 -25.97 -20.88 -13.03
C GLU A 471 -24.53 -20.31 -13.08
N GLY A 472 -23.99 -19.95 -11.91
CA GLY A 472 -22.66 -19.37 -11.78
C GLY A 472 -22.57 -17.85 -11.97
N PHE A 473 -23.70 -17.16 -12.21
CA PHE A 473 -23.76 -15.71 -12.33
C PHE A 473 -24.41 -15.06 -11.10
N ILE A 474 -24.16 -13.77 -10.93
CA ILE A 474 -24.78 -12.89 -9.93
C ILE A 474 -25.88 -12.09 -10.64
N GLN A 475 -27.12 -12.18 -10.13
CA GLN A 475 -28.22 -11.40 -10.69
C GLN A 475 -28.06 -9.90 -10.38
N VAL A 476 -28.21 -9.07 -11.40
CA VAL A 476 -28.17 -7.60 -11.31
C VAL A 476 -29.36 -7.03 -12.07
N ASP A 477 -30.33 -6.47 -11.35
CA ASP A 477 -31.54 -5.87 -11.92
C ASP A 477 -31.54 -4.33 -11.85
N GLU A 478 -32.60 -3.67 -12.31
CA GLU A 478 -32.73 -2.22 -12.30
C GLU A 478 -32.70 -1.59 -10.89
N HIS A 479 -32.80 -2.39 -9.83
CA HIS A 479 -32.74 -1.97 -8.44
C HIS A 479 -31.36 -2.21 -7.80
N SER A 480 -30.46 -2.88 -8.53
CA SER A 480 -29.14 -3.25 -8.08
C SER A 480 -28.16 -2.07 -8.18
N LEU A 481 -28.41 -1.04 -7.38
CA LEU A 481 -27.54 0.13 -7.27
C LEU A 481 -26.18 -0.27 -6.68
N TYR A 482 -25.13 0.40 -7.17
CA TYR A 482 -23.80 0.30 -6.60
C TYR A 482 -23.78 0.83 -5.16
N SER A 483 -23.14 0.08 -4.26
CA SER A 483 -22.75 0.53 -2.92
C SER A 483 -21.39 -0.08 -2.56
N ALA A 484 -20.59 0.61 -1.74
CA ALA A 484 -19.30 0.10 -1.29
C ALA A 484 -19.42 -1.20 -0.46
N GLU A 485 -20.57 -1.47 0.16
CA GLU A 485 -20.82 -2.72 0.87
C GLU A 485 -21.08 -3.89 -0.08
N ARG A 486 -21.76 -3.64 -1.21
CA ARG A 486 -22.03 -4.65 -2.23
C ARG A 486 -20.82 -4.88 -3.13
N GLY A 487 -20.04 -3.83 -3.39
CA GLY A 487 -18.88 -3.85 -4.27
C GLY A 487 -19.20 -3.93 -5.76
N PHE A 488 -20.47 -3.88 -6.17
CA PHE A 488 -20.88 -3.79 -7.57
C PHE A 488 -22.30 -3.21 -7.71
N GLY A 489 -22.64 -2.76 -8.92
CA GLY A 489 -24.00 -2.37 -9.30
C GLY A 489 -24.04 -1.16 -10.22
N PHE A 490 -25.25 -0.65 -10.45
CA PHE A 490 -25.45 0.51 -11.31
C PHE A 490 -25.12 1.83 -10.59
N VAL A 491 -24.33 2.68 -11.23
CA VAL A 491 -23.99 4.03 -10.76
C VAL A 491 -25.02 5.01 -11.32
N THR A 492 -26.05 5.22 -10.51
CA THR A 492 -27.18 6.16 -10.66
C THR A 492 -27.84 6.21 -12.05
N GLU A 493 -29.04 5.61 -12.15
CA GLU A 493 -30.09 6.07 -13.05
C GLU A 493 -31.49 5.79 -12.45
N LYS A 494 -32.32 6.83 -12.34
CA LYS A 494 -33.78 6.69 -12.21
C LYS A 494 -34.35 6.50 -13.62
N ARG A 495 -34.27 5.30 -14.19
CA ARG A 495 -35.01 4.85 -15.41
C ARG A 495 -34.59 3.52 -16.03
N LEU A 496 -33.59 2.82 -15.47
CA LEU A 496 -33.25 1.46 -15.90
C LEU A 496 -34.47 0.55 -15.90
N LYS A 497 -34.54 -0.35 -16.87
CA LYS A 497 -35.60 -1.35 -16.98
C LYS A 497 -34.99 -2.70 -17.23
N SER A 498 -35.36 -3.69 -16.41
CA SER A 498 -35.21 -5.08 -16.79
C SER A 498 -36.31 -5.45 -17.78
N VAL A 499 -35.95 -6.10 -18.88
CA VAL A 499 -36.89 -6.57 -19.89
C VAL A 499 -36.69 -8.06 -20.08
N LYS A 500 -37.77 -8.83 -19.93
CA LYS A 500 -37.80 -10.25 -20.32
C LYS A 500 -38.02 -10.36 -21.82
N SER A 501 -37.35 -11.31 -22.45
CA SER A 501 -37.38 -11.55 -23.89
C SER A 501 -37.61 -13.03 -24.21
N ASP A 502 -37.87 -13.35 -25.47
CA ASP A 502 -38.14 -14.70 -25.97
C ASP A 502 -36.83 -15.49 -26.26
N GLY A 503 -35.75 -15.19 -25.53
CA GLY A 503 -34.44 -15.83 -25.72
C GLY A 503 -34.45 -17.34 -25.41
N GLU A 504 -33.57 -18.08 -26.08
CA GLU A 504 -33.48 -19.55 -25.97
C GLU A 504 -32.61 -20.06 -24.80
N ASP A 505 -31.75 -19.20 -24.23
CA ASP A 505 -30.86 -19.47 -23.08
C ASP A 505 -31.11 -18.40 -22.00
N GLU A 506 -30.85 -18.73 -20.73
CA GLU A 506 -30.99 -17.82 -19.59
C GLU A 506 -30.31 -16.45 -19.83
N LEU A 507 -29.07 -16.42 -20.36
CA LEU A 507 -28.32 -15.17 -20.62
C LEU A 507 -28.85 -14.34 -21.79
N ASN A 508 -29.86 -14.83 -22.50
CA ASN A 508 -30.53 -14.12 -23.58
C ASN A 508 -32.03 -13.97 -23.30
N SER A 509 -32.52 -14.46 -22.15
CA SER A 509 -33.93 -14.44 -21.79
C SER A 509 -34.36 -13.13 -21.12
N ASP A 510 -33.40 -12.28 -20.78
CA ASP A 510 -33.58 -10.95 -20.25
C ASP A 510 -32.36 -10.04 -20.47
N PHE A 511 -32.56 -8.75 -20.26
CA PHE A 511 -31.52 -7.73 -20.35
C PHE A 511 -31.91 -6.46 -19.59
N ILE A 512 -30.91 -5.63 -19.31
CA ILE A 512 -31.09 -4.25 -18.87
C ILE A 512 -31.04 -3.30 -20.07
N THR A 513 -31.94 -2.32 -20.07
CA THR A 513 -31.98 -1.24 -21.07
C THR A 513 -32.38 0.10 -20.45
N SER A 514 -32.08 1.19 -21.16
CA SER A 514 -32.45 2.55 -20.78
C SER A 514 -32.68 3.42 -22.03
N ASP A 515 -33.43 4.50 -21.87
CA ASP A 515 -33.55 5.57 -22.87
C ASP A 515 -32.43 6.63 -22.73
N ARG A 516 -31.47 6.39 -21.82
CA ARG A 516 -30.34 7.26 -21.50
C ARG A 516 -29.06 6.42 -21.25
N PRO A 517 -27.88 7.05 -21.27
CA PRO A 517 -26.64 6.36 -20.92
C PRO A 517 -26.64 5.92 -19.44
N PHE A 518 -26.15 4.72 -19.15
CA PHE A 518 -26.08 4.21 -17.78
C PHE A 518 -24.73 3.57 -17.48
N TYR A 519 -24.40 3.50 -16.18
CA TYR A 519 -23.09 3.04 -15.71
C TYR A 519 -23.22 1.81 -14.84
N PHE A 520 -22.34 0.83 -15.04
CA PHE A 520 -22.12 -0.29 -14.15
C PHE A 520 -20.72 -0.17 -13.54
N ALA A 521 -20.61 -0.29 -12.22
CA ALA A 521 -19.33 -0.30 -11.52
C ALA A 521 -19.16 -1.57 -10.70
N VAL A 522 -17.91 -2.01 -10.57
CA VAL A 522 -17.52 -3.14 -9.72
C VAL A 522 -16.14 -2.88 -9.13
N ASP A 523 -16.02 -3.13 -7.84
CA ASP A 523 -14.76 -3.06 -7.10
C ASP A 523 -13.88 -4.22 -7.54
N VAL A 524 -12.75 -3.89 -8.16
CA VAL A 524 -11.76 -4.86 -8.61
C VAL A 524 -10.36 -4.37 -8.22
N PRO A 525 -9.42 -5.27 -7.90
CA PRO A 525 -8.03 -4.88 -7.67
C PRO A 525 -7.43 -4.14 -8.87
N GLU A 526 -6.39 -3.34 -8.64
CA GLU A 526 -5.58 -2.80 -9.74
C GLU A 526 -5.07 -3.94 -10.63
N GLY A 527 -5.26 -3.81 -11.94
CA GLY A 527 -4.93 -4.85 -12.88
C GLY A 527 -5.56 -4.64 -14.24
N ARG A 528 -5.44 -5.66 -15.09
CA ARG A 528 -6.06 -5.69 -16.42
C ARG A 528 -7.12 -6.75 -16.45
N TYR A 529 -8.22 -6.44 -17.11
CA TYR A 529 -9.40 -7.29 -17.12
C TYR A 529 -9.91 -7.46 -18.53
N LYS A 530 -10.12 -8.71 -18.93
CA LYS A 530 -10.87 -9.10 -20.11
C LYS A 530 -12.34 -9.11 -19.74
N ILE A 531 -13.15 -8.35 -20.48
CA ILE A 531 -14.56 -8.14 -20.20
C ILE A 531 -15.36 -8.68 -21.38
N THR A 532 -16.15 -9.71 -21.16
CA THR A 532 -17.05 -10.30 -22.15
C THR A 532 -18.47 -9.84 -21.88
N LEU A 533 -19.10 -9.26 -22.90
CA LEU A 533 -20.41 -8.62 -22.84
C LEU A 533 -21.36 -9.32 -23.79
N THR A 534 -22.56 -9.64 -23.31
CA THR A 534 -23.66 -10.13 -24.16
C THR A 534 -24.63 -8.98 -24.43
N LEU A 535 -24.77 -8.62 -25.71
CA LEU A 535 -25.48 -7.41 -26.16
C LEU A 535 -26.56 -7.78 -27.18
N GLY A 536 -27.76 -7.24 -27.03
CA GLY A 536 -28.86 -7.48 -27.98
C GLY A 536 -30.24 -7.41 -27.34
N ASP A 537 -31.27 -7.33 -28.17
CA ASP A 537 -32.66 -7.52 -27.78
C ASP A 537 -33.26 -8.62 -28.68
N PRO A 538 -33.46 -9.85 -28.21
CA PRO A 538 -34.02 -10.91 -29.05
C PRO A 538 -35.41 -10.57 -29.62
N SER A 539 -36.17 -9.68 -28.97
CA SER A 539 -37.52 -9.29 -29.38
C SER A 539 -37.54 -8.05 -30.31
N GLY A 540 -36.43 -7.34 -30.51
CA GLY A 540 -36.37 -6.07 -31.24
C GLY A 540 -34.97 -5.69 -31.77
N GLU A 541 -34.82 -4.49 -32.34
CA GLU A 541 -33.49 -3.98 -32.71
C GLU A 541 -32.84 -3.30 -31.49
N SER A 542 -31.51 -3.34 -31.40
CA SER A 542 -30.73 -2.62 -30.39
C SER A 542 -29.45 -1.99 -30.99
N ALA A 543 -28.91 -0.99 -30.30
CA ALA A 543 -27.67 -0.33 -30.67
C ALA A 543 -26.94 0.15 -29.42
N THR A 544 -25.79 -0.49 -29.12
CA THR A 544 -25.04 -0.29 -27.87
C THR A 544 -23.61 0.15 -28.16
N THR A 545 -23.22 1.29 -27.61
CA THR A 545 -21.83 1.74 -27.48
C THR A 545 -21.37 1.45 -26.05
N VAL A 546 -20.14 0.97 -25.90
CA VAL A 546 -19.53 0.68 -24.60
C VAL A 546 -18.28 1.52 -24.44
N LYS A 547 -18.22 2.28 -23.33
CA LYS A 547 -17.02 3.00 -22.89
C LYS A 547 -16.59 2.51 -21.51
N ALA A 548 -15.32 2.66 -21.18
CA ALA A 548 -14.77 2.27 -19.88
C ALA A 548 -14.05 3.43 -19.18
N GLU A 549 -14.13 3.45 -17.85
CA GLU A 549 -13.58 4.50 -16.97
C GLU A 549 -13.98 5.90 -17.46
N SER A 550 -13.00 6.81 -17.60
CA SER A 550 -13.13 8.14 -18.18
C SER A 550 -13.37 8.12 -19.69
N ARG A 551 -14.47 7.46 -20.12
CA ARG A 551 -15.01 7.45 -21.48
C ARG A 551 -14.07 6.88 -22.56
N ARG A 552 -13.17 5.96 -22.22
CA ARG A 552 -12.38 5.23 -23.24
C ARG A 552 -13.31 4.45 -24.16
N LEU A 553 -13.24 4.67 -25.46
CA LEU A 553 -14.12 3.99 -26.43
C LEU A 553 -13.66 2.55 -26.60
N MET A 554 -14.51 1.59 -26.21
CA MET A 554 -14.20 0.16 -26.29
C MET A 554 -14.95 -0.50 -27.44
N LEU A 555 -16.28 -0.34 -27.50
CA LEU A 555 -17.14 -0.84 -28.58
C LEU A 555 -17.97 0.29 -29.15
N GLU A 556 -17.94 0.44 -30.47
CA GLU A 556 -18.63 1.50 -31.18
C GLU A 556 -19.92 0.99 -31.82
N ASN A 557 -21.07 1.46 -31.31
CA ASN A 557 -22.39 1.32 -31.94
C ASN A 557 -22.67 -0.11 -32.46
N ILE A 558 -22.54 -1.10 -31.57
CA ILE A 558 -22.85 -2.50 -31.85
C ILE A 558 -24.36 -2.61 -32.11
N ARG A 559 -24.73 -2.78 -33.37
CA ARG A 559 -26.13 -2.91 -33.82
C ARG A 559 -26.49 -4.38 -33.91
N THR A 560 -27.66 -4.72 -33.38
CA THR A 560 -28.26 -6.05 -33.52
C THR A 560 -29.65 -5.92 -34.12
N ARG A 561 -30.00 -6.86 -35.00
CA ARG A 561 -31.35 -6.98 -35.56
C ARG A 561 -32.24 -7.76 -34.60
N LYS A 562 -33.55 -7.73 -34.85
CA LYS A 562 -34.49 -8.60 -34.13
C LYS A 562 -34.05 -10.07 -34.21
N GLY A 563 -33.93 -10.71 -33.04
CA GLY A 563 -33.51 -12.11 -32.89
C GLY A 563 -31.99 -12.30 -32.86
N GLU A 564 -31.20 -11.23 -32.95
CA GLU A 564 -29.74 -11.28 -32.89
C GLU A 564 -29.25 -10.83 -31.52
N VAL A 565 -28.40 -11.66 -30.91
CA VAL A 565 -27.63 -11.32 -29.70
C VAL A 565 -26.17 -11.64 -30.00
N VAL A 566 -25.27 -10.74 -29.61
CA VAL A 566 -23.84 -10.87 -29.89
C VAL A 566 -23.04 -10.83 -28.61
N THR A 567 -21.99 -11.64 -28.57
CA THR A 567 -20.97 -11.58 -27.52
C THR A 567 -19.78 -10.78 -28.03
N LYS A 568 -19.33 -9.80 -27.25
CA LYS A 568 -18.16 -8.96 -27.55
C LYS A 568 -17.22 -8.94 -26.37
N THR A 569 -15.92 -8.95 -26.64
CA THR A 569 -14.89 -8.88 -25.61
C THR A 569 -14.07 -7.62 -25.78
N VAL A 570 -13.80 -6.95 -24.66
CA VAL A 570 -12.89 -5.80 -24.55
C VAL A 570 -11.88 -6.07 -23.45
N VAL A 571 -10.79 -5.30 -23.40
CA VAL A 571 -9.81 -5.38 -22.31
C VAL A 571 -9.59 -4.00 -21.72
N VAL A 572 -9.69 -3.88 -20.40
CA VAL A 572 -9.61 -2.61 -19.68
C VAL A 572 -8.49 -2.68 -18.64
N ASP A 573 -7.69 -1.61 -18.59
CA ASP A 573 -6.71 -1.35 -17.54
C ASP A 573 -7.37 -0.56 -16.40
N VAL A 574 -7.41 -1.14 -15.21
CA VAL A 574 -7.87 -0.53 -13.96
C VAL A 574 -6.66 -0.20 -13.12
N ARG A 575 -6.53 1.06 -12.71
CA ARG A 575 -5.32 1.59 -12.06
C ARG A 575 -5.65 2.47 -10.88
N THR A 576 -4.82 2.38 -9.85
CA THR A 576 -4.84 3.24 -8.67
C THR A 576 -3.65 4.20 -8.68
N PRO A 577 -3.68 5.29 -7.90
CA PRO A 577 -2.55 6.22 -7.80
C PRO A 577 -1.31 5.60 -7.16
N ARG A 578 -1.47 4.52 -6.38
CA ARG A 578 -0.43 3.91 -5.55
C ARG A 578 0.65 3.26 -6.43
N ILE A 579 1.91 3.57 -6.15
CA ILE A 579 3.09 2.97 -6.82
C ILE A 579 3.62 1.80 -5.99
N ASN A 580 3.67 2.01 -4.67
CA ASN A 580 4.03 1.03 -3.65
C ASN A 580 3.32 1.42 -2.34
N ALA A 581 3.66 0.79 -1.22
CA ALA A 581 3.02 1.04 0.08
C ALA A 581 3.13 2.50 0.57
N THR A 582 4.19 3.23 0.19
CA THR A 582 4.49 4.58 0.70
C THR A 582 4.42 5.69 -0.34
N GLU A 583 4.32 5.33 -1.62
CA GLU A 583 4.38 6.29 -2.72
C GLU A 583 3.15 6.17 -3.61
N GLU A 584 2.63 7.31 -4.04
CA GLU A 584 1.59 7.43 -5.07
C GLU A 584 1.93 8.54 -6.06
N ILE A 585 1.27 8.54 -7.22
CA ILE A 585 1.35 9.65 -8.16
C ILE A 585 0.74 10.91 -7.55
N ARG A 586 1.25 12.07 -7.95
CA ARG A 586 0.62 13.33 -7.61
C ARG A 586 -0.50 13.62 -8.62
N ARG A 587 -1.74 13.65 -8.12
CA ARG A 587 -2.93 14.01 -8.91
C ARG A 587 -3.33 15.47 -8.72
N LYS A 588 -3.87 16.08 -9.76
CA LYS A 588 -4.49 17.42 -9.75
C LYS A 588 -5.88 17.32 -9.11
N SER A 589 -6.39 18.43 -8.60
CA SER A 589 -7.71 18.45 -7.96
C SER A 589 -8.84 17.96 -8.86
N ARG A 590 -8.74 18.19 -10.18
CA ARG A 590 -9.73 17.71 -11.17
C ARG A 590 -9.77 16.19 -11.30
N GLU A 591 -8.64 15.53 -11.10
CA GLU A 591 -8.50 14.08 -11.29
C GLU A 591 -9.09 13.28 -10.13
N MET A 592 -9.36 13.92 -8.99
CA MET A 592 -9.89 13.25 -7.80
C MET A 592 -11.32 12.73 -7.99
N THR A 593 -12.00 13.18 -9.04
CA THR A 593 -13.36 12.74 -9.39
C THR A 593 -13.42 11.97 -10.71
N TYR A 594 -12.27 11.71 -11.33
CA TYR A 594 -12.24 10.94 -12.58
C TYR A 594 -12.54 9.48 -12.28
N LEU A 595 -13.17 8.82 -13.26
CA LEU A 595 -13.48 7.39 -13.20
C LEU A 595 -12.26 6.52 -13.54
N ASN A 596 -11.11 7.13 -13.81
CA ASN A 596 -9.81 6.48 -13.82
C ASN A 596 -8.99 6.96 -12.61
N TRP A 597 -8.10 6.11 -12.07
CA TRP A 597 -7.36 6.36 -10.81
C TRP A 597 -8.12 6.12 -9.50
N ASP A 598 -9.05 5.18 -9.49
CA ASP A 598 -9.76 4.71 -8.30
C ASP A 598 -9.60 3.18 -8.13
N ASP A 599 -10.45 2.57 -7.31
CA ASP A 599 -10.47 1.14 -7.00
C ASP A 599 -11.61 0.39 -7.71
N LYS A 600 -12.09 0.90 -8.84
CA LYS A 600 -13.25 0.35 -9.56
C LYS A 600 -12.96 0.15 -11.04
N LEU A 601 -13.66 -0.81 -11.61
CA LEU A 601 -13.91 -0.89 -13.04
C LEU A 601 -15.28 -0.28 -13.32
N THR A 602 -15.31 0.78 -14.12
CA THR A 602 -16.57 1.44 -14.53
C THR A 602 -16.84 1.27 -16.02
N LEU A 603 -18.03 0.80 -16.37
CA LEU A 603 -18.52 0.66 -17.75
C LEU A 603 -19.69 1.60 -18.00
N GLU A 604 -19.62 2.40 -19.07
CA GLU A 604 -20.72 3.18 -19.61
C GLU A 604 -21.37 2.42 -20.77
N PHE A 605 -22.68 2.21 -20.68
CA PHE A 605 -23.50 1.70 -21.78
C PHE A 605 -24.36 2.83 -22.33
N ASN A 606 -24.27 3.03 -23.65
CA ASN A 606 -24.87 4.17 -24.31
C ASN A 606 -25.37 3.78 -25.72
N GLY A 607 -26.01 4.70 -26.44
CA GLY A 607 -26.53 4.50 -27.79
C GLY A 607 -28.04 4.74 -27.88
N PRO A 608 -28.64 4.58 -29.07
CA PRO A 608 -30.07 4.82 -29.28
C PRO A 608 -30.99 3.90 -28.48
N LYS A 609 -30.54 2.66 -28.23
CA LYS A 609 -31.25 1.65 -27.42
C LYS A 609 -30.24 0.61 -26.92
N PRO A 610 -29.47 0.92 -25.86
CA PRO A 610 -28.51 -0.01 -25.29
C PRO A 610 -29.23 -1.18 -24.62
N CYS A 611 -28.81 -2.41 -24.93
CA CYS A 611 -29.35 -3.63 -24.34
C CYS A 611 -28.18 -4.55 -23.95
N VAL A 612 -28.09 -4.86 -22.65
CA VAL A 612 -26.98 -5.62 -22.06
C VAL A 612 -27.57 -6.74 -21.21
N SER A 613 -27.24 -7.98 -21.56
CA SER A 613 -27.73 -9.17 -20.86
C SER A 613 -26.72 -9.73 -19.87
N SER A 614 -25.41 -9.63 -20.13
CA SER A 614 -24.41 -10.11 -19.18
C SER A 614 -23.08 -9.38 -19.26
N ILE A 615 -22.34 -9.43 -18.14
CA ILE A 615 -20.97 -8.93 -18.00
C ILE A 615 -20.14 -10.01 -17.31
N GLU A 616 -19.13 -10.53 -18.00
CA GLU A 616 -18.11 -11.42 -17.42
C GLU A 616 -16.77 -10.68 -17.40
N ILE A 617 -16.11 -10.61 -16.25
CA ILE A 617 -14.86 -9.86 -16.04
C ILE A 617 -13.82 -10.84 -15.53
N GLU A 618 -12.76 -11.07 -16.29
CA GLU A 618 -11.69 -12.02 -15.96
C GLU A 618 -10.35 -11.28 -15.87
N PRO A 619 -9.49 -11.56 -14.86
CA PRO A 619 -8.14 -11.04 -14.87
C PRO A 619 -7.38 -11.43 -16.13
N ALA A 620 -6.65 -10.47 -16.69
CA ALA A 620 -5.89 -10.60 -17.94
C ALA A 620 -4.52 -9.92 -17.80
N ASN A 621 -3.88 -10.11 -16.64
CA ASN A 621 -2.63 -9.46 -16.27
C ASN A 621 -1.42 -9.92 -17.07
N ASP A 622 -1.55 -10.99 -17.86
CA ASP A 622 -0.54 -11.57 -18.75
C ASP A 622 -0.54 -10.94 -20.15
N LEU A 623 -1.59 -10.18 -20.50
CA LEU A 623 -1.66 -9.50 -21.80
C LEU A 623 -0.58 -8.41 -21.92
N PRO A 624 0.00 -8.21 -23.12
CA PRO A 624 0.87 -7.08 -23.38
C PRO A 624 0.12 -5.76 -23.19
N VAL A 625 0.84 -4.73 -22.74
CA VAL A 625 0.28 -3.41 -22.44
C VAL A 625 0.87 -2.34 -23.34
N ILE A 626 0.04 -1.44 -23.86
CA ILE A 626 0.46 -0.16 -24.44
C ILE A 626 0.23 0.93 -23.40
N PHE A 627 1.31 1.40 -22.78
CA PHE A 627 1.28 2.56 -21.90
C PHE A 627 1.34 3.85 -22.72
N LEU A 628 0.40 4.75 -22.49
CA LEU A 628 0.41 6.09 -23.10
C LEU A 628 0.94 7.11 -22.09
N ALA A 629 2.06 7.75 -22.41
CA ALA A 629 2.60 8.89 -21.69
C ALA A 629 2.42 10.15 -22.57
N GLY A 630 1.69 11.13 -22.06
CA GLY A 630 1.42 12.34 -22.83
C GLY A 630 0.60 13.38 -22.09
N ASN A 631 0.00 14.28 -22.85
CA ASN A 631 -0.67 15.49 -22.36
C ASN A 631 -2.18 15.52 -22.70
N SER A 632 -2.79 16.71 -22.79
CA SER A 632 -4.24 16.89 -23.04
C SER A 632 -4.72 16.34 -24.40
N THR A 633 -3.82 16.17 -25.37
CA THR A 633 -4.12 15.55 -26.67
C THR A 633 -4.16 14.02 -26.63
N VAL A 634 -3.77 13.41 -25.50
CA VAL A 634 -3.64 11.95 -25.30
C VAL A 634 -4.55 11.43 -24.18
N VAL A 635 -4.73 12.19 -23.10
CA VAL A 635 -5.46 11.81 -21.86
C VAL A 635 -6.90 11.33 -22.07
N ASP A 636 -7.38 10.43 -21.23
CA ASP A 636 -8.82 10.13 -21.15
C ASP A 636 -9.59 11.36 -20.61
N GLN A 637 -10.33 12.06 -21.47
CA GLN A 637 -11.11 13.23 -21.05
C GLN A 637 -12.43 12.79 -20.40
N GLU A 638 -12.56 13.03 -19.09
CA GLU A 638 -13.73 12.62 -18.29
C GLU A 638 -15.05 13.26 -18.78
N HIS A 639 -15.02 14.48 -19.31
CA HIS A 639 -16.22 15.28 -19.57
C HIS A 639 -16.37 15.70 -21.05
N GLU A 640 -17.59 15.64 -21.57
CA GLU A 640 -17.92 16.23 -22.88
C GLU A 640 -17.70 17.75 -22.86
N PRO A 641 -17.36 18.40 -23.99
CA PRO A 641 -17.08 17.85 -25.32
C PRO A 641 -15.64 17.39 -25.56
N TRP A 642 -14.78 17.45 -24.55
CA TRP A 642 -13.35 17.26 -24.73
C TRP A 642 -13.05 15.78 -25.00
N ALA A 643 -12.16 15.53 -25.96
CA ALA A 643 -11.71 14.21 -26.33
C ALA A 643 -10.25 14.22 -26.78
N SER A 644 -9.63 13.04 -26.80
CA SER A 644 -8.24 12.82 -27.19
C SER A 644 -8.10 11.55 -28.02
N TRP A 645 -7.00 11.42 -28.76
CA TRP A 645 -6.81 10.19 -29.55
C TRP A 645 -6.54 8.97 -28.66
N GLY A 646 -5.86 9.14 -27.52
CA GLY A 646 -5.55 8.03 -26.61
C GLY A 646 -6.80 7.40 -26.00
N GLN A 647 -7.84 8.22 -25.79
CA GLN A 647 -9.18 7.78 -25.36
C GLN A 647 -9.91 6.95 -26.42
N MET A 648 -9.68 7.21 -27.71
CA MET A 648 -10.35 6.53 -28.83
C MET A 648 -9.57 5.32 -29.35
N PHE A 649 -8.26 5.29 -29.12
CA PHE A 649 -7.35 4.26 -29.60
C PHE A 649 -7.75 2.81 -29.27
N PRO A 650 -8.29 2.47 -28.07
CA PRO A 650 -8.62 1.10 -27.72
C PRO A 650 -9.62 0.41 -28.67
N ARG A 651 -10.54 1.16 -29.28
CA ARG A 651 -11.54 0.67 -30.25
C ARG A 651 -10.93 -0.06 -31.44
N PHE A 652 -9.71 0.30 -31.82
CA PHE A 652 -9.04 -0.23 -33.00
C PHE A 652 -8.15 -1.44 -32.70
N LEU A 653 -8.17 -1.96 -31.47
CA LEU A 653 -7.34 -3.07 -31.03
C LEU A 653 -8.18 -4.29 -30.64
N LYS A 654 -7.65 -5.47 -30.95
CA LYS A 654 -8.18 -6.76 -30.52
C LYS A 654 -8.05 -6.91 -29.00
N PRO A 655 -8.91 -7.70 -28.34
CA PRO A 655 -8.85 -7.95 -26.90
C PRO A 655 -7.74 -8.92 -26.47
N GLU A 656 -6.57 -8.77 -27.10
CA GLU A 656 -5.33 -9.53 -26.87
C GLU A 656 -4.18 -8.59 -26.44
N ILE A 657 -4.47 -7.29 -26.38
CA ILE A 657 -3.58 -6.23 -25.91
C ILE A 657 -4.43 -5.16 -25.21
N VAL A 658 -3.85 -4.48 -24.21
CA VAL A 658 -4.57 -3.46 -23.42
C VAL A 658 -3.90 -2.10 -23.52
N VAL A 659 -4.71 -1.04 -23.60
CA VAL A 659 -4.23 0.35 -23.57
C VAL A 659 -4.41 0.91 -22.16
N ALA A 660 -3.28 1.33 -21.57
CA ALA A 660 -3.23 1.93 -20.25
C ALA A 660 -2.82 3.41 -20.41
N ASN A 661 -3.78 4.32 -20.28
CA ASN A 661 -3.59 5.73 -20.60
C ASN A 661 -3.20 6.54 -19.35
N TYR A 662 -1.91 6.87 -19.22
CA TYR A 662 -1.35 7.58 -18.06
C TYR A 662 -1.16 9.08 -18.32
N ALA A 663 -1.47 9.54 -19.53
CA ALA A 663 -1.43 10.94 -19.91
C ALA A 663 -2.35 11.79 -19.04
N GLU A 664 -2.04 13.08 -18.90
CA GLU A 664 -2.90 14.03 -18.18
C GLU A 664 -2.86 15.43 -18.83
N SER A 665 -3.95 16.19 -18.72
CA SER A 665 -4.01 17.53 -19.28
C SER A 665 -2.95 18.46 -18.68
N GLY A 666 -2.22 19.19 -19.52
CA GLY A 666 -1.16 20.11 -19.07
C GLY A 666 0.20 19.49 -18.76
N GLU A 667 0.37 18.17 -18.93
CA GLU A 667 1.66 17.53 -18.69
C GLU A 667 2.77 18.00 -19.63
N THR A 668 3.98 18.07 -19.07
CA THR A 668 5.28 18.16 -19.76
C THR A 668 6.11 16.94 -19.37
N LEU A 669 7.19 16.64 -20.08
CA LEU A 669 8.12 15.55 -19.71
C LEU A 669 8.60 15.66 -18.25
N LYS A 670 9.01 16.88 -17.85
CA LYS A 670 9.47 17.17 -16.47
C LYS A 670 8.36 17.07 -15.43
N ALA A 671 7.14 17.52 -15.77
CA ALA A 671 6.00 17.40 -14.85
C ALA A 671 5.62 15.94 -14.63
N PHE A 672 5.56 15.16 -15.72
CA PHE A 672 5.21 13.76 -15.71
C PHE A 672 6.15 12.91 -14.85
N GLN A 673 7.46 13.23 -14.87
CA GLN A 673 8.44 12.64 -13.96
C GLN A 673 8.25 13.10 -12.50
N ARG A 674 8.16 14.41 -12.26
CA ARG A 674 8.03 14.99 -10.91
C ARG A 674 6.77 14.50 -10.20
N GLU A 675 5.70 14.28 -10.95
CA GLU A 675 4.41 13.79 -10.46
C GLU A 675 4.35 12.25 -10.38
N LYS A 676 5.50 11.59 -10.64
CA LYS A 676 5.71 10.15 -10.54
C LYS A 676 4.88 9.29 -11.49
N ARG A 677 4.28 9.88 -12.53
CA ARG A 677 3.49 9.12 -13.53
C ARG A 677 4.35 8.14 -14.30
N LEU A 678 5.56 8.53 -14.69
CA LEU A 678 6.52 7.60 -15.30
C LEU A 678 6.88 6.49 -14.31
N GLN A 679 7.17 6.82 -13.06
CA GLN A 679 7.49 5.82 -12.03
C GLN A 679 6.35 4.81 -11.85
N LYS A 680 5.09 5.26 -11.91
CA LYS A 680 3.92 4.37 -11.85
C LYS A 680 3.82 3.44 -13.05
N ILE A 681 4.01 3.94 -14.28
CA ILE A 681 4.07 3.08 -15.47
C ILE A 681 5.16 2.01 -15.26
N LEU A 682 6.35 2.46 -14.87
CA LEU A 682 7.52 1.62 -14.69
C LEU A 682 7.38 0.58 -13.55
N SER A 683 6.49 0.80 -12.56
CA SER A 683 6.28 -0.15 -11.47
C SER A 683 5.36 -1.32 -11.86
N VAL A 684 4.58 -1.17 -12.93
CA VAL A 684 3.64 -2.19 -13.41
C VAL A 684 3.96 -2.73 -14.81
N MET A 685 5.05 -2.24 -15.42
CA MET A 685 5.53 -2.61 -16.75
C MET A 685 6.27 -3.94 -16.74
N LYS A 686 6.02 -4.76 -17.76
CA LYS A 686 6.60 -6.09 -17.99
C LYS A 686 7.38 -6.14 -19.31
N PRO A 687 8.28 -7.12 -19.49
CA PRO A 687 8.93 -7.35 -20.77
C PRO A 687 7.90 -7.60 -21.89
N GLY A 688 8.10 -6.96 -23.04
CA GLY A 688 7.17 -7.04 -24.18
C GLY A 688 6.10 -5.95 -24.23
N ASP A 689 5.92 -5.17 -23.16
CA ASP A 689 5.03 -4.01 -23.16
C ASP A 689 5.55 -2.88 -24.06
N TYR A 690 4.71 -1.90 -24.36
CA TYR A 690 5.02 -0.72 -25.18
C TYR A 690 4.88 0.56 -24.37
N LEU A 691 5.76 1.54 -24.63
CA LEU A 691 5.64 2.89 -24.08
C LEU A 691 5.52 3.90 -25.22
N PHE A 692 4.32 4.42 -25.44
CA PHE A 692 4.04 5.48 -26.42
C PHE A 692 4.22 6.84 -25.74
N MET A 693 5.00 7.72 -26.36
CA MET A 693 5.33 9.04 -25.81
C MET A 693 4.95 10.16 -26.78
N GLU A 694 3.98 11.00 -26.38
CA GLU A 694 3.63 12.24 -27.09
C GLU A 694 3.70 13.46 -26.16
N PHE A 695 4.72 14.28 -26.36
CA PHE A 695 4.97 15.53 -25.63
C PHE A 695 5.42 16.63 -26.59
N ALA A 696 5.37 17.89 -26.16
CA ALA A 696 5.87 19.13 -26.80
C ALA A 696 4.88 20.30 -26.61
N HIS A 697 3.57 20.02 -26.61
CA HIS A 697 2.51 21.05 -26.54
C HIS A 697 2.71 22.03 -25.38
N ASN A 698 3.10 21.51 -24.22
CA ASN A 698 3.35 22.26 -23.00
C ASN A 698 4.83 22.50 -22.74
N ASP A 699 5.69 21.57 -23.15
CA ASP A 699 7.14 21.62 -23.00
C ASP A 699 7.76 22.87 -23.66
N GLN A 700 7.18 23.31 -24.78
CA GLN A 700 7.63 24.51 -25.50
C GLN A 700 7.36 25.83 -24.80
N LYS A 701 6.50 25.84 -23.77
CA LYS A 701 6.08 27.08 -23.13
C LYS A 701 7.15 27.57 -22.15
N PRO A 702 7.43 28.89 -22.10
CA PRO A 702 8.37 29.43 -21.12
C PRO A 702 7.94 29.11 -19.68
N GLY A 703 8.89 28.73 -18.83
CA GLY A 703 8.64 28.42 -17.43
C GLY A 703 9.59 27.34 -16.89
N GLY A 704 9.41 26.94 -15.63
CA GLY A 704 10.30 25.97 -14.96
C GLY A 704 10.29 24.56 -15.59
N ASN A 705 9.25 24.23 -16.35
CA ASN A 705 9.12 22.95 -17.05
C ASN A 705 9.57 23.02 -18.52
N HIS A 706 10.06 24.18 -18.99
CA HIS A 706 10.54 24.34 -20.35
C HIS A 706 11.75 23.41 -20.63
N VAL A 707 11.81 22.91 -21.86
CA VAL A 707 12.95 22.16 -22.41
C VAL A 707 13.24 22.70 -23.81
N GLU A 708 14.44 22.47 -24.33
CA GLU A 708 14.88 22.92 -25.64
C GLU A 708 14.79 21.75 -26.64
N PRO A 709 14.27 21.95 -27.88
CA PRO A 709 13.91 20.86 -28.79
C PRO A 709 15.03 19.84 -29.03
N PHE A 710 16.21 20.30 -29.45
CA PHE A 710 17.32 19.45 -29.88
C PHE A 710 18.27 19.01 -28.74
N THR A 711 18.01 19.43 -27.50
CA THR A 711 18.84 19.07 -26.35
C THR A 711 17.98 18.44 -25.26
N THR A 712 17.54 19.25 -24.29
CA THR A 712 16.87 18.73 -23.08
C THR A 712 15.57 18.00 -23.38
N TYR A 713 14.82 18.35 -24.43
CA TYR A 713 13.64 17.57 -24.83
C TYR A 713 14.02 16.15 -25.29
N GLN A 714 15.05 16.02 -26.12
CA GLN A 714 15.56 14.70 -26.52
C GLN A 714 16.17 13.94 -25.34
N ASP A 715 16.88 14.60 -24.43
CA ASP A 715 17.49 13.96 -23.27
C ASP A 715 16.44 13.41 -22.31
N GLU A 716 15.36 14.15 -22.06
CA GLU A 716 14.23 13.67 -21.25
C GLU A 716 13.53 12.48 -21.93
N LEU A 717 13.30 12.53 -23.24
CA LEU A 717 12.75 11.38 -23.98
C LEU A 717 13.70 10.17 -23.90
N ARG A 718 15.01 10.36 -24.05
CA ARG A 718 16.00 9.28 -23.90
C ARG A 718 15.96 8.66 -22.50
N ASN A 719 15.69 9.44 -21.47
CA ASN A 719 15.49 8.91 -20.12
C ASN A 719 14.30 7.94 -20.06
N PHE A 720 13.13 8.35 -20.58
CA PHE A 720 11.94 7.49 -20.64
C PHE A 720 12.21 6.22 -21.47
N ILE A 721 12.84 6.37 -22.63
CA ILE A 721 13.26 5.27 -23.52
C ILE A 721 14.17 4.28 -22.78
N SER A 722 15.17 4.79 -22.07
CA SER A 722 16.13 3.98 -21.32
C SER A 722 15.44 3.19 -20.19
N GLU A 723 14.58 3.85 -19.42
CA GLU A 723 13.86 3.20 -18.32
C GLU A 723 12.87 2.13 -18.79
N ALA A 724 12.20 2.34 -19.92
CA ALA A 724 11.36 1.33 -20.55
C ALA A 724 12.18 0.13 -21.04
N ARG A 725 13.29 0.38 -21.74
CA ARG A 725 14.19 -0.68 -22.23
C ARG A 725 14.79 -1.51 -21.09
N LYS A 726 15.13 -0.90 -19.95
CA LYS A 726 15.60 -1.62 -18.75
C LYS A 726 14.59 -2.66 -18.24
N ARG A 727 13.29 -2.49 -18.53
CA ARG A 727 12.21 -3.41 -18.18
C ARG A 727 11.83 -4.36 -19.31
N GLY A 728 12.57 -4.34 -20.42
CA GLY A 728 12.28 -5.16 -21.59
C GLY A 728 11.10 -4.66 -22.44
N ALA A 729 10.66 -3.42 -22.25
CA ALA A 729 9.58 -2.82 -23.04
C ALA A 729 10.08 -2.15 -24.33
N HIS A 730 9.15 -1.91 -25.25
CA HIS A 730 9.33 -1.34 -26.57
C HIS A 730 8.89 0.13 -26.60
N PRO A 731 9.82 1.10 -26.53
CA PRO A 731 9.49 2.52 -26.64
C PRO A 731 9.08 2.91 -28.07
N VAL A 732 8.06 3.75 -28.18
CA VAL A 732 7.50 4.27 -29.44
C VAL A 732 7.32 5.77 -29.30
N LEU A 733 7.85 6.52 -30.28
CA LEU A 733 7.72 7.97 -30.31
C LEU A 733 6.51 8.37 -31.16
N VAL A 734 5.73 9.33 -30.67
CA VAL A 734 4.56 9.90 -31.37
C VAL A 734 4.71 11.41 -31.40
N THR A 735 4.85 12.01 -32.58
CA THR A 735 5.00 13.48 -32.68
C THR A 735 3.70 14.17 -32.29
N SER A 736 3.80 15.31 -31.59
CA SER A 736 2.63 16.08 -31.19
C SER A 736 1.81 16.57 -32.39
N THR A 737 0.49 16.47 -32.28
CA THR A 737 -0.48 16.90 -33.30
C THR A 737 -0.37 18.40 -33.62
N ASN A 738 -0.77 18.81 -34.83
CA ASN A 738 -0.87 20.23 -35.16
C ASN A 738 -2.02 20.90 -34.39
N ARG A 739 -1.81 22.17 -33.99
CA ARG A 739 -2.92 23.06 -33.62
C ARG A 739 -3.66 23.52 -34.88
N ARG A 740 -4.95 23.83 -34.76
CA ARG A 740 -5.77 24.40 -35.85
C ARG A 740 -5.40 25.87 -36.12
N LYS A 741 -4.26 26.08 -36.78
CA LYS A 741 -3.79 27.39 -37.25
C LYS A 741 -3.52 27.32 -38.75
N PHE A 742 -4.25 28.12 -39.52
CA PHE A 742 -4.09 28.23 -40.97
C PHE A 742 -3.46 29.56 -41.35
N ASP A 743 -2.69 29.57 -42.44
CA ASP A 743 -2.29 30.78 -43.13
C ASP A 743 -3.39 31.28 -44.10
N GLU A 744 -3.11 32.38 -44.80
CA GLU A 744 -4.03 32.98 -45.77
C GLU A 744 -4.31 32.08 -46.98
N GLN A 745 -3.47 31.08 -47.24
CA GLN A 745 -3.62 30.11 -48.33
C GLN A 745 -4.37 28.84 -47.88
N GLY A 746 -4.82 28.78 -46.63
CA GLY A 746 -5.52 27.63 -46.08
C GLY A 746 -4.58 26.45 -45.79
N LYS A 747 -3.28 26.70 -45.55
CA LYS A 747 -2.30 25.70 -45.16
C LYS A 747 -2.01 25.74 -43.66
N ILE A 748 -1.74 24.57 -43.07
CA ILE A 748 -1.47 24.47 -41.63
C ILE A 748 -0.10 25.07 -41.33
N VAL A 749 -0.10 25.98 -40.36
CA VAL A 749 1.10 26.61 -39.81
C VAL A 749 1.55 25.81 -38.60
N ASN A 750 2.77 25.27 -38.64
CA ASN A 750 3.37 24.62 -37.48
C ASN A 750 3.49 25.64 -36.33
N THR A 751 2.95 25.28 -35.16
CA THR A 751 3.03 26.10 -33.92
C THR A 751 3.82 25.42 -32.82
N LEU A 752 4.44 24.29 -33.16
CA LEU A 752 5.20 23.44 -32.26
C LEU A 752 6.72 23.59 -32.46
N ASP A 753 7.14 24.72 -33.02
CA ASP A 753 8.54 25.04 -33.34
C ASP A 753 9.29 23.82 -33.92
N ASP A 754 10.49 23.54 -33.43
CA ASP A 754 11.33 22.45 -33.91
C ASP A 754 11.10 21.11 -33.18
N TYR A 755 10.13 21.00 -32.27
CA TYR A 755 9.92 19.79 -31.47
C TYR A 755 9.58 18.54 -32.28
N PRO A 756 8.65 18.59 -33.28
CA PRO A 756 8.39 17.43 -34.13
C PRO A 756 9.65 16.98 -34.89
N GLU A 757 10.47 17.92 -35.36
CA GLU A 757 11.72 17.61 -36.05
C GLU A 757 12.77 17.02 -35.10
N ALA A 758 12.89 17.57 -33.88
CA ALA A 758 13.76 17.01 -32.87
C ALA A 758 13.38 15.57 -32.51
N MET A 759 12.09 15.24 -32.42
CA MET A 759 11.65 13.87 -32.19
C MET A 759 11.93 12.95 -33.40
N ARG A 760 11.72 13.42 -34.64
CA ARG A 760 12.11 12.68 -35.86
C ARG A 760 13.59 12.34 -35.87
N GLN A 761 14.44 13.31 -35.53
CA GLN A 761 15.88 13.11 -35.44
C GLN A 761 16.25 12.10 -34.35
N LEU A 762 15.64 12.19 -33.17
CA LEU A 762 15.85 11.24 -32.08
C LEU A 762 15.45 9.82 -32.51
N ALA A 763 14.26 9.65 -33.10
CA ALA A 763 13.79 8.35 -33.55
C ALA A 763 14.75 7.71 -34.55
N LYS A 764 15.25 8.49 -35.51
CA LYS A 764 16.24 8.04 -36.48
C LYS A 764 17.59 7.69 -35.82
N ALA A 765 18.06 8.51 -34.89
CA ALA A 765 19.34 8.32 -34.22
C ALA A 765 19.34 7.06 -33.32
N ASP A 766 18.25 6.82 -32.61
CA ASP A 766 18.13 5.74 -31.63
C ASP A 766 17.42 4.49 -32.19
N ASN A 767 17.14 4.49 -33.51
CA ASN A 767 16.46 3.45 -34.27
C ASN A 767 15.14 3.01 -33.62
N LEU A 768 14.26 3.98 -33.36
CA LEU A 768 12.95 3.80 -32.73
C LEU A 768 11.83 3.90 -33.76
N PRO A 769 10.73 3.14 -33.59
CA PRO A 769 9.50 3.39 -34.32
C PRO A 769 8.97 4.81 -34.05
N LEU A 770 8.52 5.48 -35.10
CA LEU A 770 7.97 6.84 -35.04
C LEU A 770 6.62 6.90 -35.74
N ILE A 771 5.58 7.24 -34.99
CA ILE A 771 4.29 7.63 -35.55
C ILE A 771 4.31 9.15 -35.73
N ASP A 772 4.47 9.62 -36.96
CA ASP A 772 4.56 11.06 -37.26
C ASP A 772 3.17 11.72 -37.33
N LEU A 773 2.47 11.69 -36.19
CA LEU A 773 1.12 12.21 -36.03
C LEU A 773 1.05 13.73 -36.29
N ASN A 774 2.15 14.47 -36.12
CA ASN A 774 2.29 15.84 -36.59
C ASN A 774 2.07 15.95 -38.10
N ALA A 775 2.77 15.16 -38.92
CA ALA A 775 2.61 15.19 -40.37
C ALA A 775 1.20 14.73 -40.80
N MET A 776 0.69 13.67 -40.18
CA MET A 776 -0.64 13.12 -40.49
C MET A 776 -1.77 14.09 -40.12
N SER A 777 -1.70 14.71 -38.94
CA SER A 777 -2.69 15.72 -38.50
C SER A 777 -2.69 16.95 -39.41
N LYS A 778 -1.54 17.36 -39.96
CA LYS A 778 -1.48 18.42 -40.97
C LYS A 778 -2.28 18.04 -42.23
N GLN A 779 -2.07 16.83 -42.76
CA GLN A 779 -2.82 16.36 -43.94
C GLN A 779 -4.33 16.32 -43.66
N LEU A 780 -4.71 15.78 -42.50
CA LEU A 780 -6.08 15.72 -42.02
C LEU A 780 -6.76 17.09 -42.01
N TYR A 781 -6.15 18.08 -41.36
CA TYR A 781 -6.78 19.39 -41.23
C TYR A 781 -6.77 20.19 -42.53
N GLU A 782 -5.74 20.04 -43.38
CA GLU A 782 -5.75 20.65 -44.70
C GLU A 782 -6.79 20.02 -45.63
N ALA A 783 -7.04 18.71 -45.53
CA ALA A 783 -8.07 18.01 -46.29
C ALA A 783 -9.49 18.43 -45.88
N LEU A 784 -9.73 18.59 -44.58
CA LEU A 784 -10.97 19.20 -44.07
C LEU A 784 -11.09 20.69 -44.43
N GLY A 785 -9.98 21.36 -44.71
CA GLY A 785 -9.93 22.78 -44.98
C GLY A 785 -10.27 23.65 -43.76
N VAL A 786 -10.29 24.97 -43.96
CA VAL A 786 -10.41 25.93 -42.84
C VAL A 786 -11.73 25.76 -42.09
N GLU A 787 -12.87 25.71 -42.76
CA GLU A 787 -14.16 25.70 -42.06
C GLU A 787 -14.52 24.32 -41.47
N ASP A 788 -14.45 23.24 -42.25
CA ASP A 788 -14.86 21.92 -41.75
C ASP A 788 -13.85 21.34 -40.75
N SER A 789 -12.59 21.77 -40.74
CA SER A 789 -11.65 21.39 -39.66
C SER A 789 -12.13 21.82 -38.28
N LYS A 790 -13.03 22.81 -38.14
CA LYS A 790 -13.67 23.13 -36.85
C LYS A 790 -14.40 21.92 -36.24
N LYS A 791 -14.84 20.96 -37.07
CA LYS A 791 -15.50 19.73 -36.60
C LYS A 791 -14.56 18.77 -35.90
N ALA A 792 -13.25 18.84 -36.17
CA ALA A 792 -12.22 18.06 -35.48
C ALA A 792 -11.77 18.68 -34.15
N PHE A 793 -12.22 19.89 -33.82
CA PHE A 793 -11.84 20.62 -32.62
C PHE A 793 -13.08 21.04 -31.82
N VAL A 794 -12.89 21.48 -30.58
CA VAL A 794 -14.00 21.94 -29.74
C VAL A 794 -14.47 23.34 -30.19
N HIS A 795 -15.31 23.36 -31.22
CA HIS A 795 -16.03 24.52 -31.74
C HIS A 795 -17.53 24.27 -31.67
N TYR A 796 -18.19 24.85 -30.66
CA TYR A 796 -19.62 24.64 -30.43
C TYR A 796 -20.32 25.98 -30.15
N PRO A 797 -21.51 26.21 -30.75
CA PRO A 797 -22.37 27.35 -30.39
C PRO A 797 -22.69 27.37 -28.89
N ALA A 798 -23.03 28.55 -28.35
CA ALA A 798 -23.54 28.66 -26.99
C ALA A 798 -24.75 27.75 -26.76
N ASN A 799 -24.85 27.15 -25.57
CA ASN A 799 -25.89 26.24 -25.13
C ASN A 799 -25.95 24.90 -25.89
N THR A 800 -24.82 24.45 -26.45
CA THR A 800 -24.73 23.08 -26.98
C THR A 800 -24.65 22.07 -25.82
N TYR A 801 -23.85 22.36 -24.80
CA TYR A 801 -23.71 21.52 -23.61
C TYR A 801 -24.31 22.20 -22.35
N PRO A 802 -24.71 21.43 -21.32
CA PRO A 802 -25.19 21.98 -20.05
C PRO A 802 -24.21 22.99 -19.43
N GLY A 803 -24.73 24.14 -18.98
CA GLY A 803 -23.94 25.19 -18.34
C GLY A 803 -23.05 26.03 -19.28
N GLN A 804 -23.13 25.80 -20.59
CA GLN A 804 -22.26 26.43 -21.60
C GLN A 804 -22.87 27.71 -22.21
N ASP A 805 -22.94 28.80 -21.46
CA ASP A 805 -23.62 30.05 -21.90
C ASP A 805 -22.88 30.83 -23.03
N LYS A 806 -21.64 30.45 -23.34
CA LYS A 806 -20.79 31.09 -24.36
C LYS A 806 -20.31 30.06 -25.37
N ALA A 807 -20.16 30.46 -26.63
CA ALA A 807 -19.59 29.59 -27.66
C ALA A 807 -18.18 29.12 -27.27
N LEU A 808 -17.91 27.84 -27.50
CA LEU A 808 -16.58 27.27 -27.41
C LEU A 808 -15.90 27.38 -28.79
N ALA A 809 -14.63 27.76 -28.80
CA ALA A 809 -13.84 27.94 -30.02
C ALA A 809 -12.36 27.63 -29.76
N ASP A 810 -12.07 26.39 -29.38
CA ASP A 810 -10.72 25.93 -29.09
C ASP A 810 -10.02 25.37 -30.33
N ASN A 811 -8.76 25.74 -30.57
CA ASN A 811 -7.99 25.32 -31.75
C ASN A 811 -6.87 24.34 -31.39
N THR A 812 -6.96 23.65 -30.26
CA THR A 812 -5.96 22.67 -29.80
C THR A 812 -6.58 21.37 -29.35
N HIS A 813 -7.65 21.43 -28.57
CA HIS A 813 -8.32 20.25 -28.04
C HIS A 813 -9.43 19.77 -28.99
N PHE A 814 -9.59 18.45 -29.03
CA PHE A 814 -10.40 17.80 -30.05
C PHE A 814 -11.83 17.59 -29.59
N SER A 815 -12.73 17.63 -30.56
CA SER A 815 -14.03 16.97 -30.45
C SER A 815 -13.84 15.44 -30.53
N THR A 816 -14.88 14.68 -30.26
CA THR A 816 -14.87 13.22 -30.38
C THR A 816 -14.58 12.76 -31.82
N TYR A 817 -15.08 13.49 -32.83
CA TYR A 817 -14.73 13.24 -34.23
C TYR A 817 -13.23 13.42 -34.50
N GLY A 818 -12.64 14.55 -34.08
CA GLY A 818 -11.22 14.79 -34.33
C GLY A 818 -10.30 13.83 -33.59
N ALA A 819 -10.66 13.49 -32.35
CA ALA A 819 -9.98 12.48 -31.55
C ALA A 819 -10.02 11.10 -32.22
N TYR A 820 -11.16 10.71 -32.80
CA TYR A 820 -11.33 9.45 -33.52
C TYR A 820 -10.48 9.37 -34.79
N GLU A 821 -10.50 10.42 -35.63
CA GLU A 821 -9.65 10.50 -36.83
C GLU A 821 -8.15 10.45 -36.49
N LEU A 822 -7.73 11.12 -35.41
CA LEU A 822 -6.35 11.06 -34.94
C LEU A 822 -5.96 9.69 -34.39
N ALA A 823 -6.86 8.98 -33.73
CA ALA A 823 -6.61 7.60 -33.31
C ALA A 823 -6.43 6.69 -34.53
N LYS A 824 -7.20 6.88 -35.61
CA LYS A 824 -6.98 6.20 -36.88
C LYS A 824 -5.61 6.51 -37.49
N CYS A 825 -5.14 7.76 -37.42
CA CYS A 825 -3.76 8.10 -37.81
C CYS A 825 -2.73 7.31 -37.00
N VAL A 826 -2.93 7.15 -35.69
CA VAL A 826 -2.01 6.36 -34.85
C VAL A 826 -2.00 4.89 -35.27
N VAL A 827 -3.17 4.29 -35.50
CA VAL A 827 -3.30 2.90 -35.97
C VAL A 827 -2.67 2.72 -37.35
N GLN A 828 -2.89 3.65 -38.28
CA GLN A 828 -2.24 3.62 -39.58
C GLN A 828 -0.72 3.76 -39.44
N GLY A 829 -0.24 4.63 -38.55
CA GLY A 829 1.19 4.78 -38.27
C GLY A 829 1.83 3.50 -37.73
N ILE A 830 1.10 2.71 -36.94
CA ILE A 830 1.52 1.38 -36.49
C ILE A 830 1.73 0.43 -37.67
N GLN A 831 0.77 0.41 -38.62
CA GLN A 831 0.85 -0.41 -39.83
C GLN A 831 1.98 0.03 -40.77
N ASP A 832 2.11 1.33 -41.01
CA ASP A 832 3.12 1.92 -41.90
C ASP A 832 4.55 1.67 -41.41
N ASN A 833 4.75 1.73 -40.09
CA ASN A 833 6.04 1.40 -39.46
C ASN A 833 6.29 -0.11 -39.33
N LYS A 834 5.35 -0.96 -39.76
CA LYS A 834 5.43 -2.44 -39.68
C LYS A 834 5.75 -2.93 -38.27
N MET A 835 5.15 -2.30 -37.28
CA MET A 835 5.32 -2.69 -35.89
C MET A 835 4.61 -4.02 -35.64
N ALA A 836 5.12 -4.84 -34.73
CA ALA A 836 4.43 -6.07 -34.30
C ALA A 836 3.02 -5.78 -33.76
N LEU A 837 2.77 -4.56 -33.28
CA LEU A 837 1.45 -4.09 -32.88
C LEU A 837 0.38 -4.16 -33.98
N ALA A 838 0.76 -4.20 -35.26
CA ALA A 838 -0.18 -4.34 -36.37
C ALA A 838 -1.00 -5.63 -36.29
N ASP A 839 -0.46 -6.69 -35.68
CA ASP A 839 -1.16 -7.97 -35.52
C ASP A 839 -2.36 -7.88 -34.57
N TYR A 840 -2.35 -6.89 -33.67
CA TYR A 840 -3.44 -6.61 -32.74
C TYR A 840 -4.49 -5.64 -33.30
N VAL A 841 -4.34 -5.10 -34.50
CA VAL A 841 -5.35 -4.21 -35.08
C VAL A 841 -6.59 -5.02 -35.45
N VAL A 842 -7.79 -4.50 -35.13
CA VAL A 842 -9.06 -5.15 -35.42
C VAL A 842 -9.27 -5.37 -36.93
N SER A 843 -9.96 -6.44 -37.28
CA SER A 843 -10.15 -6.83 -38.69
C SER A 843 -11.09 -5.91 -39.47
N ASP A 844 -11.88 -5.07 -38.79
CA ASP A 844 -12.76 -4.07 -39.41
C ASP A 844 -12.08 -2.71 -39.63
N PHE A 845 -10.77 -2.61 -39.36
CA PHE A 845 -9.96 -1.44 -39.73
C PHE A 845 -9.32 -1.67 -41.11
N ASP A 846 -9.92 -1.08 -42.15
CA ASP A 846 -9.48 -1.22 -43.55
C ASP A 846 -8.33 -0.27 -43.95
N GLY A 847 -7.65 0.34 -42.97
CA GLY A 847 -6.67 1.41 -43.17
C GLY A 847 -7.29 2.81 -43.11
N PHE A 848 -6.44 3.83 -43.05
CA PHE A 848 -6.86 5.23 -42.99
C PHE A 848 -5.90 6.14 -43.76
N ASP A 849 -6.43 7.00 -44.62
CA ASP A 849 -5.68 8.05 -45.32
C ASP A 849 -6.09 9.42 -44.78
N PRO A 850 -5.24 10.13 -44.02
CA PRO A 850 -5.58 11.43 -43.47
C PRO A 850 -5.85 12.49 -44.54
N SER A 851 -5.47 12.28 -45.81
CA SER A 851 -5.86 13.18 -46.90
C SER A 851 -7.30 12.99 -47.39
N ILE A 852 -7.98 11.94 -46.93
CA ILE A 852 -9.37 11.61 -47.23
C ILE A 852 -10.09 11.28 -45.90
N PRO A 853 -10.35 12.28 -45.04
CA PRO A 853 -11.01 12.07 -43.77
C PRO A 853 -12.42 11.52 -43.92
N ASP A 854 -12.91 10.87 -42.88
CA ASP A 854 -14.30 10.41 -42.82
C ASP A 854 -15.29 11.58 -42.91
N ASP A 855 -16.50 11.34 -43.43
CA ASP A 855 -17.53 12.37 -43.42
C ASP A 855 -18.08 12.56 -42.00
N TRP A 856 -17.72 13.68 -41.37
CA TRP A 856 -18.18 14.07 -40.04
C TRP A 856 -19.72 14.10 -39.89
N LYS A 857 -20.48 14.21 -40.98
CA LYS A 857 -21.96 14.15 -40.94
C LYS A 857 -22.48 12.74 -40.67
N SER A 858 -21.69 11.73 -41.01
CA SER A 858 -22.00 10.32 -40.78
C SER A 858 -21.44 9.81 -39.45
N PHE A 859 -20.52 10.57 -38.84
CA PHE A 859 -19.95 10.25 -37.54
C PHE A 859 -21.02 10.29 -36.45
N PHE A 860 -21.13 9.18 -35.73
CA PHE A 860 -22.11 9.01 -34.65
C PHE A 860 -21.38 8.83 -33.33
N TRP A 861 -21.56 9.80 -32.43
CA TRP A 861 -21.08 9.72 -31.06
C TRP A 861 -22.25 9.88 -30.08
N PRO A 862 -22.57 8.86 -29.29
CA PRO A 862 -23.52 9.02 -28.21
C PRO A 862 -22.84 9.71 -27.02
N GLU A 863 -23.30 10.91 -26.69
CA GLU A 863 -22.74 11.75 -25.62
C GLU A 863 -22.87 11.08 -24.25
N SER A 864 -21.81 11.19 -23.43
CA SER A 864 -21.87 10.81 -22.02
C SER A 864 -22.66 11.86 -21.21
N PRO A 865 -23.30 11.51 -20.07
CA PRO A 865 -24.12 12.44 -19.30
C PRO A 865 -23.38 13.63 -18.70
N SER A 866 -22.07 13.51 -18.46
CA SER A 866 -21.27 14.57 -17.83
C SER A 866 -20.60 15.46 -18.89
N ALA A 867 -20.74 16.77 -18.71
CA ALA A 867 -20.15 17.78 -19.59
C ALA A 867 -19.51 18.89 -18.74
N GLU A 868 -18.39 19.43 -19.22
CA GLU A 868 -17.63 20.48 -18.54
C GLU A 868 -17.23 21.59 -19.52
N VAL A 869 -17.58 22.82 -19.15
CA VAL A 869 -17.26 24.02 -19.95
C VAL A 869 -15.80 24.43 -19.77
N ALA A 870 -15.19 24.06 -18.63
CA ALA A 870 -13.81 24.37 -18.34
C ALA A 870 -12.89 23.67 -19.36
N LYS A 871 -11.96 24.45 -19.91
CA LYS A 871 -11.00 23.98 -20.89
C LYS A 871 -9.96 23.06 -20.21
N PRO A 872 -9.49 21.99 -20.88
CA PRO A 872 -8.39 21.18 -20.40
C PRO A 872 -7.12 22.01 -20.16
N ASP A 873 -6.35 21.64 -19.14
CA ASP A 873 -5.07 22.26 -18.86
C ASP A 873 -4.09 22.06 -20.02
N GLY A 874 -3.17 23.01 -20.14
CA GLY A 874 -2.13 22.95 -21.17
C GLY A 874 -2.40 23.86 -22.36
N ASN A 875 -3.20 24.93 -22.20
CA ASN A 875 -3.17 26.11 -23.08
C ASN A 875 -3.70 27.38 -22.44
#